data_AF-A0A5Q0UT81-F1
#
_entry.id   AF-A0A5Q0UT81-F1
#
_cell.length_a   1.000
_cell.length_b   1.000
_cell.length_c   1.000
_cell.angle_alpha   90.00
_cell.angle_beta   90.00
_cell.angle_gamma   90.00
#
_symmetry.space_group_name_H-M   'P 1'
#
loop_
_entity.id
_entity.type
_entity.pdbx_description
1 polymer ?
#
loop_
_entity_poly.entity_id
_entity_poly.type
_entity_poly.pdbx_seq_one_letter_code
_entity_poly.pdbx_strand_id
1 'polypeptide(L)'
;MSDGWSRRSVLKSSLGLSLAGVSLSGTTETVTGASEYETLRQRWAQLLTGGDFDATQFEYQDPLAELDETAQDHWETMDTSADRDRLWSDLPIPASSSASASESNITDSYGRLQEMAMAYATNGSSLEDDSALVADIVDGLDFLYDRVYNEDQSQFGNWWHWEIGSPMRLVSVCALVGDELSSTQETNYTNAVGAHTGTPYEYTEYDVTSGGANRVDMCIITALRGAISGTDSTIALARDCIEESDIFQYNTSGGGNGLYRDGSYVYHKEIPYIGSYGAILLEGLGELFTVLDGTTWEITDVDHDVIYDAVGDAVAPFMYRGLMMDAVSGRSISRADQTDHVRGHGITATVLRLANTAPEPYASEFRSLAKGWIENDTWDSFLSDADVPDIANATAVLDDSTISAADEPVRHDVFHNMDRVVHNRSEWAYTISMCSERIARYEAINEENLRGWYTGAGMTQLYNDDLGHYTDGYWPTVDPYRLPGTTVDTRERSTLDGTHHPRPSTQWVGGASVDEFGIAGMEFDAEGASLTGKKSWLHLDDTVVALGADITSSDGRPIETTVENRNLHTDGSETLTVDDTEKSTTPDWSETLTDVSWAHLDGVGGYLFPNQPTLEAKREERTGSWQEINAGGPSESLTREY
;
A
#
# COMPACT_ATOMS: atom_id res chain seq x y z
N MET A 1 -24.93 -54.86 11.42
CA MET A 1 -24.70 -55.67 10.20
C MET A 1 -24.06 -54.69 9.22
N SER A 2 -22.75 -54.46 9.37
CA SER A 2 -21.64 -55.09 8.62
C SER A 2 -21.57 -54.53 7.20
N ASP A 3 -20.50 -53.96 6.64
CA ASP A 3 -19.11 -53.57 6.97
C ASP A 3 -18.77 -52.56 5.83
N GLY A 4 -17.95 -51.51 5.93
CA GLY A 4 -16.54 -51.53 6.29
C GLY A 4 -15.65 -52.04 5.14
N TRP A 5 -15.06 -51.14 4.34
CA TRP A 5 -13.61 -51.08 3.98
C TRP A 5 -13.19 -50.83 2.52
N SER A 6 -12.07 -50.10 2.43
CA SER A 6 -11.31 -49.69 1.26
C SER A 6 -9.95 -50.41 1.15
N ARG A 7 -9.28 -50.19 -0.01
CA ARG A 7 -7.81 -50.23 -0.27
C ARG A 7 -7.07 -51.59 -0.31
N ARG A 8 -6.60 -52.01 -1.51
CA ARG A 8 -5.16 -51.98 -1.95
C ARG A 8 -4.85 -52.81 -3.23
N SER A 9 -4.33 -52.11 -4.23
CA SER A 9 -3.23 -52.44 -5.20
C SER A 9 -3.30 -53.68 -6.10
N VAL A 10 -3.12 -53.49 -7.42
CA VAL A 10 -1.92 -53.91 -8.20
C VAL A 10 -1.92 -53.33 -9.65
N LEU A 11 -0.88 -52.51 -9.88
CA LEU A 11 -0.14 -52.05 -11.07
C LEU A 11 -0.16 -52.81 -12.43
N LYS A 12 0.04 -51.99 -13.49
CA LYS A 12 0.71 -52.17 -14.81
C LYS A 12 -0.10 -52.63 -16.02
N SER A 13 -0.32 -51.72 -16.99
CA SER A 13 0.54 -51.61 -18.18
C SER A 13 0.14 -50.43 -19.10
N SER A 14 1.18 -49.68 -19.46
CA SER A 14 1.35 -48.52 -20.35
C SER A 14 0.85 -48.62 -21.81
N LEU A 15 0.38 -47.47 -22.32
CA LEU A 15 0.57 -46.89 -23.67
C LEU A 15 -0.14 -45.52 -23.60
N GLY A 16 0.48 -44.35 -23.68
CA GLY A 16 1.56 -43.92 -24.57
C GLY A 16 1.01 -42.81 -25.47
N LEU A 17 0.83 -41.60 -24.92
CA LEU A 17 0.65 -40.36 -25.68
C LEU A 17 1.36 -39.24 -24.92
N SER A 18 2.49 -38.81 -25.50
CA SER A 18 3.28 -37.66 -25.11
C SER A 18 2.53 -36.38 -25.47
N LEU A 19 1.95 -35.72 -24.46
CA LEU A 19 1.68 -34.30 -24.49
C LEU A 19 2.97 -33.60 -24.05
N ALA A 20 3.55 -32.81 -24.95
CA ALA A 20 4.57 -31.84 -24.60
C ALA A 20 3.87 -30.75 -23.77
N GLY A 21 3.89 -30.90 -22.45
CA GLY A 21 3.70 -29.77 -21.56
C GLY A 21 4.96 -28.92 -21.64
N VAL A 22 4.81 -27.65 -22.02
CA VAL A 22 5.83 -26.65 -21.76
C VAL A 22 5.78 -26.41 -20.25
N SER A 23 6.54 -27.22 -19.53
CA SER A 23 7.03 -26.81 -18.22
C SER A 23 7.99 -25.66 -18.49
N LEU A 24 7.64 -24.45 -18.05
CA LEU A 24 8.63 -23.45 -17.65
C LEU A 24 9.35 -23.99 -16.41
N SER A 25 10.05 -25.11 -16.58
CA SER A 25 11.21 -25.40 -15.76
C SER A 25 12.17 -24.30 -16.15
N GLY A 26 12.42 -23.36 -15.23
CA GLY A 26 13.52 -22.42 -15.36
C GLY A 26 14.69 -23.19 -15.91
N THR A 27 15.02 -22.90 -17.16
CA THR A 27 16.31 -23.29 -17.69
C THR A 27 17.27 -22.56 -16.77
N THR A 28 17.87 -23.30 -15.84
CA THR A 28 19.22 -23.01 -15.41
C THR A 28 20.05 -23.09 -16.68
N GLU A 29 20.02 -22.04 -17.50
CA GLU A 29 21.22 -21.65 -18.19
C GLU A 29 22.23 -21.52 -17.08
N THR A 30 23.14 -22.49 -17.02
CA THR A 30 24.46 -22.23 -16.46
C THR A 30 25.00 -21.04 -17.24
N VAL A 31 24.73 -19.83 -16.76
CA VAL A 31 25.45 -18.62 -17.12
C VAL A 31 26.89 -18.94 -16.78
N THR A 32 27.67 -19.20 -17.82
CA THR A 32 29.08 -19.46 -17.68
C THR A 32 29.76 -18.20 -17.16
N GLY A 33 29.97 -18.11 -15.85
CA GLY A 33 31.03 -17.29 -15.25
C GLY A 33 30.67 -15.99 -14.52
N ALA A 34 29.40 -15.65 -14.32
CA ALA A 34 29.04 -14.53 -13.44
C ALA A 34 29.23 -14.92 -11.96
N SER A 35 29.79 -14.03 -11.14
CA SER A 35 29.82 -14.22 -9.68
C SER A 35 28.40 -14.08 -9.11
N GLU A 36 28.14 -14.67 -7.94
CA GLU A 36 26.83 -14.47 -7.27
C GLU A 36 26.56 -12.98 -6.98
N TYR A 37 27.62 -12.18 -6.76
CA TYR A 37 27.50 -10.71 -6.64
C TYR A 37 26.88 -10.07 -7.88
N GLU A 38 27.30 -10.50 -9.07
CA GLU A 38 26.76 -9.98 -10.32
C GLU A 38 25.30 -10.37 -10.49
N THR A 39 24.93 -11.59 -10.09
CA THR A 39 23.53 -12.05 -10.09
C THR A 39 22.64 -11.17 -9.20
N LEU A 40 23.11 -10.77 -8.01
CA LEU A 40 22.37 -9.86 -7.12
C LEU A 40 22.15 -8.49 -7.78
N ARG A 41 23.20 -7.91 -8.38
CA ARG A 41 23.11 -6.61 -9.09
C ARG A 41 22.13 -6.68 -10.26
N GLN A 42 22.24 -7.72 -11.09
CA GLN A 42 21.38 -7.91 -12.26
C GLN A 42 19.91 -8.07 -11.89
N ARG A 43 19.61 -8.84 -10.83
CA ARG A 43 18.22 -9.00 -10.37
C ARG A 43 17.63 -7.70 -9.85
N TRP A 44 18.42 -6.91 -9.13
CA TRP A 44 17.98 -5.58 -8.70
C TRP A 44 17.76 -4.65 -9.90
N ALA A 45 18.67 -4.63 -10.87
CA ALA A 45 18.46 -3.88 -12.11
C ALA A 45 17.18 -4.33 -12.84
N GLN A 46 16.91 -5.63 -12.93
CA GLN A 46 15.69 -6.16 -13.54
C GLN A 46 14.41 -5.79 -12.79
N LEU A 47 14.45 -5.72 -11.45
CA LEU A 47 13.32 -5.21 -10.67
C LEU A 47 12.99 -3.75 -11.02
N LEU A 48 14.01 -2.95 -11.37
CA LEU A 48 13.86 -1.55 -11.73
C LEU A 48 13.53 -1.33 -13.22
N THR A 49 13.93 -2.23 -14.12
CA THR A 49 13.78 -2.04 -15.58
C THR A 49 12.79 -2.99 -16.24
N GLY A 50 12.25 -3.98 -15.52
CA GLY A 50 11.33 -4.98 -16.05
C GLY A 50 12.01 -6.16 -16.77
N GLY A 51 13.35 -6.13 -16.91
CA GLY A 51 14.12 -7.21 -17.51
C GLY A 51 13.86 -7.41 -19.00
N ASP A 52 13.73 -8.67 -19.42
CA ASP A 52 13.54 -9.03 -20.83
C ASP A 52 12.06 -9.00 -21.22
N PHE A 53 11.64 -7.99 -21.98
CA PHE A 53 10.30 -7.87 -22.55
C PHE A 53 10.31 -7.40 -24.01
N ASP A 54 9.18 -7.56 -24.71
CA ASP A 54 9.01 -7.05 -26.08
C ASP A 54 8.53 -5.60 -26.05
N ALA A 55 9.47 -4.65 -26.08
CA ALA A 55 9.20 -3.20 -26.09
C ALA A 55 8.34 -2.71 -27.28
N THR A 56 8.03 -3.58 -28.27
CA THR A 56 7.15 -3.21 -29.38
C THR A 56 5.67 -3.44 -29.10
N GLN A 57 5.33 -4.10 -27.98
CA GLN A 57 3.95 -4.26 -27.52
C GLN A 57 3.33 -2.91 -27.16
N PHE A 58 2.01 -2.80 -27.31
CA PHE A 58 1.30 -1.52 -27.18
C PHE A 58 1.32 -1.00 -25.74
N GLU A 59 1.24 -1.92 -24.79
CA GLU A 59 1.21 -1.73 -23.35
C GLU A 59 2.47 -1.03 -22.82
N TYR A 60 3.60 -1.13 -23.52
CA TYR A 60 4.85 -0.47 -23.12
C TYR A 60 5.06 0.92 -23.72
N GLN A 61 4.23 1.35 -24.69
CA GLN A 61 4.47 2.61 -25.40
C GLN A 61 4.41 3.82 -24.47
N ASP A 62 3.36 3.90 -23.65
CA ASP A 62 3.15 5.00 -22.72
C ASP A 62 4.18 4.99 -21.56
N PRO A 63 4.41 3.88 -20.81
CA PRO A 63 5.39 3.90 -19.72
C PRO A 63 6.83 4.09 -20.17
N LEU A 64 7.23 3.61 -21.36
CA LEU A 64 8.54 3.92 -21.93
C LEU A 64 8.66 5.41 -22.30
N ALA A 65 7.60 5.99 -22.87
CA ALA A 65 7.59 7.41 -23.21
C ALA A 65 7.66 8.30 -21.95
N GLU A 66 6.96 7.93 -20.88
CA GLU A 66 6.99 8.64 -19.60
C GLU A 66 8.35 8.53 -18.91
N LEU A 67 8.96 7.34 -18.92
CA LEU A 67 10.33 7.14 -18.44
C LEU A 67 11.32 8.03 -19.20
N ASP A 68 11.22 8.05 -20.54
CA ASP A 68 12.08 8.86 -21.40
C ASP A 68 11.88 10.36 -21.18
N GLU A 69 10.62 10.84 -21.08
CA GLU A 69 10.30 12.25 -20.85
C GLU A 69 10.85 12.71 -19.50
N THR A 70 10.62 11.92 -18.44
CA THR A 70 11.09 12.22 -17.09
C THR A 70 12.62 12.28 -17.03
N ALA A 71 13.30 11.27 -17.57
CA ALA A 71 14.76 11.22 -17.59
C ALA A 71 15.36 12.35 -18.43
N GLN A 72 14.76 12.67 -19.58
CA GLN A 72 15.20 13.76 -20.43
C GLN A 72 15.03 15.12 -19.75
N ASP A 73 13.90 15.37 -19.08
CA ASP A 73 13.65 16.61 -18.33
C ASP A 73 14.66 16.79 -17.18
N HIS A 74 14.98 15.70 -16.46
CA HIS A 74 16.01 15.72 -15.44
C HIS A 74 17.40 15.98 -16.03
N TRP A 75 17.74 15.33 -17.14
CA TRP A 75 19.03 15.52 -17.78
C TRP A 75 19.21 16.94 -18.35
N GLU A 76 18.21 17.49 -19.03
CA GLU A 76 18.27 18.84 -19.62
C GLU A 76 18.41 19.94 -18.57
N THR A 77 17.85 19.73 -17.38
CA THR A 77 17.87 20.70 -16.28
C THR A 77 19.03 20.50 -15.30
N MET A 78 19.85 19.46 -15.49
CA MET A 78 21.02 19.16 -14.68
C MET A 78 22.16 20.16 -14.97
N ASP A 79 22.73 20.74 -13.92
CA ASP A 79 23.92 21.57 -14.00
C ASP A 79 25.18 20.69 -14.05
N THR A 80 25.79 20.58 -15.22
CA THR A 80 27.04 19.85 -15.46
C THR A 80 28.28 20.76 -15.43
N SER A 81 28.15 22.01 -14.98
CA SER A 81 29.29 22.93 -14.90
C SER A 81 30.28 22.53 -13.81
N ALA A 82 31.57 22.83 -14.03
CA ALA A 82 32.64 22.46 -13.10
C ALA A 82 32.62 23.25 -11.78
N ASP A 83 31.92 24.40 -11.72
CA ASP A 83 31.75 25.25 -10.55
C ASP A 83 30.36 25.17 -9.91
N ARG A 84 29.57 24.14 -10.29
CA ARG A 84 28.25 23.87 -9.72
C ARG A 84 28.31 23.69 -8.19
N ASP A 85 27.25 24.14 -7.52
CA ASP A 85 27.06 23.95 -6.07
C ASP A 85 25.87 23.04 -5.72
N ARG A 86 25.16 22.57 -6.75
CA ARG A 86 24.02 21.65 -6.77
C ARG A 86 23.90 21.04 -8.17
N LEU A 87 23.16 19.93 -8.30
CA LEU A 87 22.85 19.33 -9.60
C LEU A 87 21.62 19.95 -10.25
N TRP A 88 20.60 20.30 -9.46
CA TRP A 88 19.39 20.95 -9.95
C TRP A 88 19.07 22.22 -9.18
N SER A 89 18.52 23.21 -9.86
CA SER A 89 18.31 24.55 -9.29
C SER A 89 17.26 24.58 -8.16
N ASP A 90 16.30 23.68 -8.23
CA ASP A 90 15.22 23.48 -7.27
C ASP A 90 15.59 22.52 -6.13
N LEU A 91 16.71 21.79 -6.26
CA LEU A 91 17.28 20.91 -5.23
C LEU A 91 18.61 21.47 -4.72
N PRO A 92 18.64 22.62 -4.03
CA PRO A 92 19.87 23.14 -3.44
C PRO A 92 20.41 22.17 -2.40
N ILE A 93 21.71 21.86 -2.47
CA ILE A 93 22.34 20.85 -1.60
C ILE A 93 23.15 21.53 -0.50
N PRO A 94 22.88 21.23 0.79
CA PRO A 94 23.63 21.77 1.90
C PRO A 94 25.09 21.27 1.89
N ALA A 95 26.03 22.16 2.18
CA ALA A 95 27.42 21.78 2.45
C ALA A 95 27.63 21.11 3.81
N SER A 96 26.72 21.41 4.74
CA SER A 96 26.78 21.05 6.15
C SER A 96 25.42 21.28 6.81
N SER A 97 25.23 20.69 7.98
CA SER A 97 24.02 20.78 8.83
C SER A 97 23.59 22.18 9.24
N SER A 98 24.39 23.21 8.94
CA SER A 98 24.09 24.62 9.25
C SER A 98 23.46 25.39 8.09
N ALA A 99 23.31 24.78 6.91
CA ALA A 99 22.72 25.39 5.74
C ALA A 99 21.18 25.29 5.75
N SER A 100 20.51 26.25 5.12
CA SER A 100 19.05 26.36 5.09
C SER A 100 18.35 25.42 4.09
N ALA A 101 19.04 24.42 3.56
CA ALA A 101 18.51 23.46 2.58
C ALA A 101 18.11 22.16 3.28
N SER A 102 17.07 21.49 2.78
CA SER A 102 16.57 20.25 3.38
C SER A 102 17.42 19.05 2.97
N GLU A 103 17.64 18.16 3.92
CA GLU A 103 18.17 16.81 3.75
C GLU A 103 17.41 15.98 2.71
N SER A 104 16.13 16.27 2.47
CA SER A 104 15.34 15.60 1.43
C SER A 104 15.92 15.80 0.04
N ASN A 105 16.48 16.99 -0.23
CA ASN A 105 17.07 17.32 -1.53
C ASN A 105 18.25 16.41 -1.91
N ILE A 106 18.92 15.79 -0.92
CA ILE A 106 19.98 14.79 -1.18
C ILE A 106 19.35 13.55 -1.79
N THR A 107 18.30 13.03 -1.15
CA THR A 107 17.54 11.88 -1.65
C THR A 107 16.90 12.18 -2.99
N ASP A 108 16.28 13.35 -3.15
CA ASP A 108 15.63 13.76 -4.40
C ASP A 108 16.63 13.89 -5.55
N SER A 109 17.86 14.35 -5.27
CA SER A 109 18.94 14.40 -6.27
C SER A 109 19.37 13.01 -6.72
N TYR A 110 19.53 12.07 -5.78
CA TYR A 110 19.78 10.66 -6.15
C TYR A 110 18.56 10.02 -6.84
N GLY A 111 17.33 10.46 -6.51
CA GLY A 111 16.10 10.04 -7.19
C GLY A 111 16.14 10.37 -8.69
N ARG A 112 16.44 11.62 -9.04
CA ARG A 112 16.59 12.03 -10.44
C ARG A 112 17.71 11.27 -11.16
N LEU A 113 18.84 11.04 -10.49
CA LEU A 113 19.92 10.21 -11.05
C LEU A 113 19.48 8.76 -11.25
N GLN A 114 18.65 8.21 -10.37
CA GLN A 114 18.08 6.86 -10.54
C GLN A 114 17.14 6.80 -11.75
N GLU A 115 16.23 7.76 -11.92
CA GLU A 115 15.30 7.78 -13.07
C GLU A 115 16.07 7.91 -14.39
N MET A 116 17.10 8.76 -14.43
CA MET A 116 18.03 8.84 -15.56
C MET A 116 18.75 7.51 -15.82
N ALA A 117 19.22 6.82 -14.77
CA ALA A 117 19.88 5.52 -14.89
C ALA A 117 18.91 4.40 -15.32
N MET A 118 17.64 4.48 -14.92
CA MET A 118 16.60 3.56 -15.35
C MET A 118 16.34 3.70 -16.84
N ALA A 119 16.21 4.93 -17.36
CA ALA A 119 16.08 5.15 -18.81
C ALA A 119 17.31 4.64 -19.57
N TYR A 120 18.53 4.91 -19.09
CA TYR A 120 19.76 4.38 -19.67
C TYR A 120 19.80 2.84 -19.76
N ALA A 121 19.26 2.14 -18.77
CA ALA A 121 19.36 0.69 -18.63
C ALA A 121 18.11 -0.09 -19.10
N THR A 122 17.04 0.60 -19.52
CA THR A 122 15.77 -0.05 -19.90
C THR A 122 15.71 -0.32 -21.40
N ASN A 123 15.56 -1.58 -21.78
CA ASN A 123 15.36 -2.00 -23.16
C ASN A 123 14.16 -1.29 -23.78
N GLY A 124 14.38 -0.60 -24.91
CA GLY A 124 13.35 0.15 -25.62
C GLY A 124 13.19 1.61 -25.21
N SER A 125 13.89 2.08 -24.19
CA SER A 125 14.05 3.51 -23.91
C SER A 125 14.79 4.18 -25.07
N SER A 126 14.44 5.42 -25.40
CA SER A 126 15.19 6.22 -26.38
C SER A 126 16.56 6.68 -25.86
N LEU A 127 16.80 6.55 -24.55
CA LEU A 127 18.05 6.87 -23.85
C LEU A 127 18.89 5.62 -23.53
N GLU A 128 18.42 4.43 -23.94
CA GLU A 128 19.14 3.16 -23.76
C GLU A 128 20.58 3.25 -24.30
N ASP A 129 21.55 2.86 -23.47
CA ASP A 129 22.98 2.88 -23.78
C ASP A 129 23.56 4.27 -24.19
N ASP A 130 22.89 5.40 -23.88
CA ASP A 130 23.42 6.72 -24.22
C ASP A 130 24.68 7.07 -23.40
N SER A 131 25.83 7.08 -24.08
CA SER A 131 27.14 7.33 -23.47
C SER A 131 27.32 8.72 -22.85
N ALA A 132 26.57 9.72 -23.30
CA ALA A 132 26.64 11.07 -22.72
C ALA A 132 25.80 11.13 -21.44
N LEU A 133 24.62 10.51 -21.46
CA LEU A 133 23.74 10.41 -20.29
C LEU A 133 24.47 9.72 -19.13
N VAL A 134 25.04 8.53 -19.36
CA VAL A 134 25.70 7.80 -18.28
C VAL A 134 26.95 8.52 -17.76
N ALA A 135 27.66 9.26 -18.61
CA ALA A 135 28.79 10.09 -18.17
C ALA A 135 28.34 11.21 -17.21
N ASP A 136 27.21 11.87 -17.50
CA ASP A 136 26.65 12.91 -16.63
C ASP A 136 26.04 12.31 -15.34
N ILE A 137 25.45 11.12 -15.40
CA ILE A 137 24.99 10.38 -14.20
C ILE A 137 26.16 10.13 -13.26
N VAL A 138 27.26 9.56 -13.78
CA VAL A 138 28.45 9.25 -12.99
C VAL A 138 29.12 10.51 -12.42
N ASP A 139 29.19 11.59 -13.22
CA ASP A 139 29.66 12.91 -12.75
C ASP A 139 28.74 13.51 -11.65
N GLY A 140 27.44 13.24 -11.73
CA GLY A 140 26.46 13.56 -10.70
C GLY A 140 26.70 12.82 -9.39
N LEU A 141 26.94 11.50 -9.45
CA LEU A 141 27.29 10.68 -8.29
C LEU A 141 28.58 11.18 -7.61
N ASP A 142 29.63 11.44 -8.39
CA ASP A 142 30.89 11.98 -7.88
C ASP A 142 30.71 13.33 -7.18
N PHE A 143 29.88 14.20 -7.76
CA PHE A 143 29.54 15.48 -7.14
C PHE A 143 28.82 15.31 -5.80
N LEU A 144 27.80 14.46 -5.72
CA LEU A 144 27.06 14.23 -4.47
C LEU A 144 27.95 13.62 -3.39
N TYR A 145 28.81 12.67 -3.77
CA TYR A 145 29.81 12.09 -2.88
C TYR A 145 30.74 13.17 -2.34
N ASP A 146 31.40 13.95 -3.19
CA ASP A 146 32.35 14.99 -2.76
C ASP A 146 31.68 16.11 -1.93
N ARG A 147 30.41 16.40 -2.22
CA ARG A 147 29.68 17.53 -1.65
C ARG A 147 29.05 17.25 -0.29
N VAL A 148 28.35 16.13 -0.15
CA VAL A 148 27.38 15.95 0.94
C VAL A 148 27.18 14.51 1.44
N TYR A 149 27.37 13.49 0.61
CA TYR A 149 27.10 12.09 0.98
C TYR A 149 28.37 11.24 0.90
N ASN A 150 29.24 11.41 1.91
CA ASN A 150 30.48 10.65 2.08
C ASN A 150 30.69 10.27 3.55
N GLU A 151 31.74 9.48 3.81
CA GLU A 151 32.05 8.93 5.13
C GLU A 151 32.49 9.97 6.18
N ASP A 152 32.91 11.16 5.75
CA ASP A 152 33.34 12.24 6.66
C ASP A 152 32.17 13.15 7.09
N GLN A 153 30.97 12.93 6.55
CA GLN A 153 29.78 13.73 6.89
C GLN A 153 29.03 13.15 8.08
N SER A 154 28.56 14.04 8.95
CA SER A 154 27.60 13.68 10.00
C SER A 154 26.18 13.85 9.48
N GLN A 155 25.29 12.94 9.87
CA GLN A 155 23.87 13.05 9.55
C GLN A 155 23.26 14.33 10.13
N PHE A 156 22.25 14.86 9.45
CA PHE A 156 21.45 15.98 9.93
C PHE A 156 20.03 15.92 9.37
N GLY A 157 19.11 16.58 10.07
CA GLY A 157 17.70 16.52 9.72
C GLY A 157 17.12 15.14 10.02
N ASN A 158 16.26 14.65 9.14
CA ASN A 158 15.66 13.32 9.23
C ASN A 158 16.66 12.21 8.82
N TRP A 159 16.94 11.29 9.75
CA TRP A 159 17.81 10.11 9.59
C TRP A 159 17.46 9.27 8.36
N TRP A 160 16.17 9.20 7.99
CA TRP A 160 15.70 8.35 6.89
C TRP A 160 16.38 8.69 5.56
N HIS A 161 16.65 9.98 5.28
CA HIS A 161 17.35 10.38 4.05
C HIS A 161 18.80 9.91 4.01
N TRP A 162 19.44 9.71 5.16
CA TRP A 162 20.83 9.27 5.25
C TRP A 162 20.97 7.76 5.24
N GLU A 163 20.05 7.06 5.89
CA GLU A 163 20.17 5.62 6.15
C GLU A 163 19.33 4.75 5.22
N ILE A 164 18.30 5.32 4.57
CA ILE A 164 17.39 4.59 3.67
C ILE A 164 17.26 5.29 2.32
N GLY A 165 16.72 6.52 2.28
CA GLY A 165 16.38 7.22 1.03
C GLY A 165 17.56 7.36 0.07
N SER A 166 18.57 8.15 0.43
CA SER A 166 19.76 8.34 -0.41
C SER A 166 20.54 7.04 -0.68
N PRO A 167 20.84 6.18 0.31
CA PRO A 167 21.60 4.96 0.03
C PRO A 167 20.85 3.97 -0.86
N MET A 168 19.53 3.82 -0.75
CA MET A 168 18.73 2.99 -1.65
C MET A 168 18.88 3.48 -3.10
N ARG A 169 18.65 4.77 -3.33
CA ARG A 169 18.80 5.39 -4.66
C ARG A 169 20.23 5.23 -5.20
N LEU A 170 21.24 5.44 -4.36
CA LEU A 170 22.65 5.29 -4.73
C LEU A 170 23.00 3.85 -5.13
N VAL A 171 22.62 2.84 -4.34
CA VAL A 171 22.90 1.44 -4.71
C VAL A 171 22.11 0.99 -5.94
N SER A 172 20.91 1.54 -6.16
CA SER A 172 20.14 1.33 -7.39
C SER A 172 20.86 1.88 -8.62
N VAL A 173 21.33 3.13 -8.58
CA VAL A 173 22.13 3.70 -9.68
C VAL A 173 23.36 2.84 -9.93
N CYS A 174 24.08 2.45 -8.87
CA CYS A 174 25.28 1.61 -9.00
C CYS A 174 24.99 0.22 -9.60
N ALA A 175 23.81 -0.34 -9.37
CA ALA A 175 23.40 -1.61 -9.98
C ALA A 175 23.08 -1.45 -11.47
N LEU A 176 22.45 -0.33 -11.85
CA LEU A 176 22.05 -0.03 -13.23
C LEU A 176 23.26 0.33 -14.12
N VAL A 177 24.21 1.13 -13.63
CA VAL A 177 25.36 1.64 -14.41
C VAL A 177 26.69 1.00 -14.02
N GLY A 178 26.65 -0.15 -13.33
CA GLY A 178 27.82 -0.75 -12.68
C GLY A 178 29.02 -1.00 -13.61
N ASP A 179 28.78 -1.33 -14.87
CA ASP A 179 29.83 -1.55 -15.87
C ASP A 179 30.59 -0.27 -16.27
N GLU A 180 29.99 0.90 -16.01
CA GLU A 180 30.57 2.23 -16.28
C GLU A 180 31.32 2.81 -15.06
N LEU A 181 31.23 2.16 -13.89
CA LEU A 181 31.89 2.61 -12.68
C LEU A 181 33.33 2.10 -12.57
N SER A 182 34.23 2.98 -12.14
CA SER A 182 35.58 2.55 -11.73
C SER A 182 35.56 1.89 -10.35
N SER A 183 36.53 1.03 -10.07
CA SER A 183 36.68 0.41 -8.75
C SER A 183 36.83 1.43 -7.61
N THR A 184 37.34 2.63 -7.90
CA THR A 184 37.44 3.73 -6.93
C THR A 184 36.07 4.31 -6.61
N GLN A 185 35.23 4.52 -7.63
CA GLN A 185 33.85 5.00 -7.45
C GLN A 185 33.01 3.97 -6.69
N GLU A 186 33.06 2.70 -7.08
CA GLU A 186 32.40 1.61 -6.34
C GLU A 186 32.83 1.60 -4.86
N THR A 187 34.12 1.74 -4.59
CA THR A 187 34.65 1.80 -3.21
C THR A 187 34.16 3.03 -2.45
N ASN A 188 34.20 4.21 -3.07
CA ASN A 188 33.78 5.46 -2.44
C ASN A 188 32.29 5.43 -2.08
N TYR A 189 31.45 5.05 -3.03
CA TYR A 189 29.99 5.02 -2.85
C TYR A 189 29.59 3.97 -1.81
N THR A 190 30.18 2.77 -1.86
CA THR A 190 29.89 1.74 -0.85
C THR A 190 30.43 2.10 0.53
N ASN A 191 31.53 2.84 0.64
CA ASN A 191 32.01 3.40 1.92
C ASN A 191 31.05 4.46 2.46
N ALA A 192 30.52 5.34 1.63
CA ALA A 192 29.51 6.32 2.03
C ALA A 192 28.25 5.65 2.58
N VAL A 193 27.70 4.67 1.84
CA VAL A 193 26.56 3.85 2.30
C VAL A 193 26.92 3.12 3.60
N GLY A 194 28.15 2.61 3.71
CA GLY A 194 28.66 1.97 4.92
C GLY A 194 28.76 2.87 6.15
N ALA A 195 29.05 4.16 5.96
CA ALA A 195 29.16 5.12 7.04
C ALA A 195 27.80 5.53 7.61
N HIS A 196 26.77 5.59 6.76
CA HIS A 196 25.42 6.03 7.17
C HIS A 196 24.49 4.86 7.50
N THR A 197 24.57 3.75 6.76
CA THR A 197 23.79 2.52 6.98
C THR A 197 24.72 1.40 7.44
N GLY A 198 25.41 1.56 8.58
CA GLY A 198 26.48 0.64 8.99
C GLY A 198 26.01 -0.80 9.16
N THR A 199 24.86 -0.98 9.80
CA THR A 199 24.23 -2.28 10.03
C THR A 199 22.72 -2.17 9.84
N PRO A 200 22.03 -3.19 9.30
CA PRO A 200 20.58 -3.18 9.21
C PRO A 200 19.89 -3.46 10.56
N TYR A 201 20.62 -3.81 11.62
CA TYR A 201 20.05 -4.13 12.93
C TYR A 201 19.57 -2.91 13.73
N GLU A 202 20.14 -1.74 13.49
CA GLU A 202 19.91 -0.53 14.29
C GLU A 202 19.92 0.73 13.41
N TYR A 203 19.13 1.73 13.79
CA TYR A 203 19.23 3.06 13.18
C TYR A 203 20.51 3.73 13.68
N THR A 204 21.43 4.08 12.78
CA THR A 204 22.78 4.59 13.11
C THR A 204 22.71 5.84 13.98
N GLU A 205 21.76 6.75 13.71
CA GLU A 205 21.57 7.98 14.49
C GLU A 205 21.08 7.73 15.93
N TYR A 206 20.27 6.69 16.15
CA TYR A 206 19.57 6.49 17.43
C TYR A 206 20.09 5.34 18.29
N ASP A 207 20.89 4.42 17.73
CA ASP A 207 21.30 3.19 18.40
C ASP A 207 20.06 2.40 18.92
N VAL A 208 19.00 2.38 18.10
CA VAL A 208 17.72 1.70 18.37
C VAL A 208 17.50 0.61 17.34
N THR A 209 17.07 -0.56 17.81
CA THR A 209 16.75 -1.70 16.96
C THR A 209 15.76 -1.33 15.86
N SER A 210 16.13 -1.57 14.60
CA SER A 210 15.27 -1.42 13.44
C SER A 210 14.16 -2.48 13.43
N GLY A 211 13.07 -2.25 12.70
CA GLY A 211 12.00 -3.24 12.57
C GLY A 211 11.04 -2.90 11.43
N GLY A 212 10.18 -3.86 11.08
CA GLY A 212 9.20 -3.72 10.00
C GLY A 212 9.84 -3.37 8.65
N ALA A 213 9.11 -2.60 7.84
CA ALA A 213 9.55 -2.18 6.50
C ALA A 213 10.94 -1.54 6.49
N ASN A 214 11.25 -0.65 7.45
CA ASN A 214 12.56 0.00 7.53
C ASN A 214 13.71 -1.00 7.64
N ARG A 215 13.53 -2.09 8.41
CA ARG A 215 14.56 -3.14 8.51
C ARG A 215 14.78 -3.83 7.17
N VAL A 216 13.69 -4.08 6.43
CA VAL A 216 13.76 -4.71 5.10
C VAL A 216 14.53 -3.82 4.12
N ASP A 217 14.20 -2.52 4.04
CA ASP A 217 14.92 -1.56 3.20
C ASP A 217 16.42 -1.54 3.52
N MET A 218 16.77 -1.46 4.80
CA MET A 218 18.17 -1.47 5.23
C MET A 218 18.88 -2.78 4.86
N CYS A 219 18.17 -3.90 4.85
CA CYS A 219 18.72 -5.20 4.43
C CYS A 219 18.95 -5.25 2.92
N ILE A 220 18.04 -4.72 2.10
CA ILE A 220 18.22 -4.58 0.65
C ILE A 220 19.46 -3.72 0.37
N ILE A 221 19.54 -2.53 0.97
CA ILE A 221 20.69 -1.62 0.85
C ILE A 221 21.99 -2.33 1.24
N THR A 222 21.98 -3.05 2.35
CA THR A 222 23.15 -3.78 2.86
C THR A 222 23.55 -4.92 1.92
N ALA A 223 22.60 -5.69 1.40
CA ALA A 223 22.86 -6.77 0.44
C ALA A 223 23.46 -6.22 -0.86
N LEU A 224 22.90 -5.14 -1.42
CA LEU A 224 23.40 -4.52 -2.64
C LEU A 224 24.76 -3.85 -2.44
N ARG A 225 25.00 -3.18 -1.29
CA ARG A 225 26.33 -2.70 -0.92
C ARG A 225 27.35 -3.84 -0.88
N GLY A 226 26.97 -4.98 -0.32
CA GLY A 226 27.79 -6.18 -0.28
C GLY A 226 28.09 -6.74 -1.68
N ALA A 227 27.10 -6.76 -2.57
CA ALA A 227 27.25 -7.19 -3.95
C ALA A 227 28.18 -6.25 -4.75
N ILE A 228 27.97 -4.93 -4.67
CA ILE A 228 28.79 -3.92 -5.35
C ILE A 228 30.25 -3.95 -4.85
N SER A 229 30.45 -4.08 -3.53
CA SER A 229 31.80 -4.15 -2.94
C SER A 229 32.46 -5.54 -3.04
N GLY A 230 31.73 -6.58 -3.47
CA GLY A 230 32.20 -7.97 -3.47
C GLY A 230 32.54 -8.51 -2.08
N THR A 231 31.72 -8.22 -1.08
CA THR A 231 31.96 -8.54 0.34
C THR A 231 30.92 -9.52 0.91
N ASP A 232 31.27 -10.82 0.95
CA ASP A 232 30.44 -11.91 1.51
C ASP A 232 29.80 -11.58 2.86
N SER A 233 30.59 -11.06 3.80
CA SER A 233 30.13 -10.79 5.18
C SER A 233 29.08 -9.68 5.26
N THR A 234 29.09 -8.76 4.29
CA THR A 234 28.12 -7.67 4.22
C THR A 234 26.77 -8.20 3.72
N ILE A 235 26.76 -9.09 2.73
CA ILE A 235 25.52 -9.73 2.26
C ILE A 235 24.95 -10.66 3.33
N ALA A 236 25.83 -11.43 3.99
CA ALA A 236 25.43 -12.27 5.13
C ALA A 236 24.80 -11.45 6.26
N LEU A 237 25.30 -10.24 6.54
CA LEU A 237 24.71 -9.36 7.55
C LEU A 237 23.25 -8.99 7.22
N ALA A 238 22.92 -8.77 5.95
CA ALA A 238 21.55 -8.50 5.52
C ALA A 238 20.64 -9.73 5.72
N ARG A 239 21.09 -10.91 5.26
CA ARG A 239 20.35 -12.17 5.46
C ARG A 239 20.12 -12.44 6.95
N ASP A 240 21.18 -12.44 7.75
CA ASP A 240 21.13 -12.79 9.17
C ASP A 240 20.20 -11.83 9.93
N CYS A 241 20.21 -10.54 9.61
CA CYS A 241 19.31 -9.54 10.22
C CYS A 241 17.82 -9.84 9.96
N ILE A 242 17.49 -10.31 8.76
CA ILE A 242 16.13 -10.64 8.37
C ILE A 242 15.70 -11.96 9.00
N GLU A 243 16.57 -12.98 8.98
CA GLU A 243 16.31 -14.29 9.59
C GLU A 243 16.13 -14.20 11.11
N GLU A 244 16.84 -13.28 11.77
CA GLU A 244 16.70 -13.03 13.22
C GLU A 244 15.55 -12.09 13.59
N SER A 245 14.81 -11.55 12.61
CA SER A 245 13.70 -10.63 12.84
C SER A 245 12.41 -11.33 13.29
N ASP A 246 11.48 -10.55 13.85
CA ASP A 246 10.14 -11.01 14.22
C ASP A 246 9.12 -10.92 13.07
N ILE A 247 9.55 -10.50 11.88
CA ILE A 247 8.68 -10.29 10.70
C ILE A 247 7.98 -11.58 10.27
N PHE A 248 8.67 -12.72 10.37
CA PHE A 248 8.17 -14.05 10.03
C PHE A 248 7.47 -14.75 11.20
N GLN A 249 6.93 -13.97 12.14
CA GLN A 249 6.23 -14.50 13.31
C GLN A 249 4.91 -13.76 13.49
N TYR A 250 3.86 -14.51 13.79
CA TYR A 250 2.61 -13.88 14.23
C TYR A 250 2.79 -13.23 15.61
N ASN A 251 2.38 -11.98 15.74
CA ASN A 251 2.29 -11.29 17.01
C ASN A 251 1.24 -11.99 17.91
N THR A 252 1.67 -12.35 19.11
CA THR A 252 0.85 -13.03 20.13
C THR A 252 0.73 -12.23 21.43
N SER A 253 1.27 -11.00 21.46
CA SER A 253 1.36 -10.20 22.69
C SER A 253 0.04 -9.49 23.06
N GLY A 254 -0.95 -9.52 22.18
CA GLY A 254 -2.26 -8.87 22.38
C GLY A 254 -2.26 -7.37 22.06
N GLY A 255 -1.24 -6.88 21.33
CA GLY A 255 -1.13 -5.53 20.82
C GLY A 255 0.24 -5.27 20.17
N GLY A 256 0.42 -4.11 19.53
CA GLY A 256 1.70 -3.76 18.89
C GLY A 256 1.83 -4.21 17.44
N ASN A 257 2.99 -3.91 16.87
CA ASN A 257 3.26 -4.08 15.44
C ASN A 257 3.24 -5.55 14.98
N GLY A 258 2.95 -5.76 13.70
CA GLY A 258 3.13 -7.04 13.01
C GLY A 258 1.82 -7.70 12.57
N LEU A 259 1.98 -8.87 11.96
CA LEU A 259 0.89 -9.74 11.51
C LEU A 259 0.32 -10.54 12.68
N TYR A 260 -1.00 -10.72 12.70
CA TYR A 260 -1.69 -11.57 13.65
C TYR A 260 -2.36 -12.73 12.91
N ARG A 261 -2.63 -13.82 13.63
CA ARG A 261 -3.24 -15.04 13.05
C ARG A 261 -4.64 -14.86 12.50
N ASP A 262 -5.34 -13.79 12.88
CA ASP A 262 -6.65 -13.48 12.32
C ASP A 262 -6.57 -12.64 11.04
N GLY A 263 -5.36 -12.46 10.48
CA GLY A 263 -5.07 -11.62 9.32
C GLY A 263 -4.92 -10.13 9.65
N SER A 264 -5.01 -9.74 10.92
CA SER A 264 -4.76 -8.34 11.29
C SER A 264 -3.32 -7.96 11.04
N TYR A 265 -3.08 -6.79 10.44
CA TYR A 265 -1.76 -6.16 10.42
C TYR A 265 -1.85 -4.82 11.13
N VAL A 266 -1.09 -4.70 12.21
CA VAL A 266 -1.01 -3.48 13.01
C VAL A 266 0.36 -2.86 12.82
N TYR A 267 0.41 -1.56 12.62
CA TYR A 267 1.63 -0.78 12.66
C TYR A 267 1.44 0.47 13.52
N HIS A 268 2.52 1.19 13.82
CA HIS A 268 2.52 2.29 14.79
C HIS A 268 1.83 1.91 16.11
N LYS A 269 2.02 0.64 16.50
CA LYS A 269 1.55 -0.06 17.70
C LYS A 269 0.05 -0.34 17.76
N GLU A 270 -0.78 0.51 17.16
CA GLU A 270 -2.23 0.49 17.40
C GLU A 270 -3.06 0.96 16.19
N ILE A 271 -2.47 0.99 15.00
CA ILE A 271 -3.13 1.42 13.75
C ILE A 271 -3.27 0.23 12.79
N PRO A 272 -4.48 -0.06 12.27
CA PRO A 272 -4.69 -1.04 11.20
C PRO A 272 -4.06 -0.53 9.90
N TYR A 273 -3.13 -1.28 9.32
CA TYR A 273 -2.20 -0.70 8.34
C TYR A 273 -1.79 -1.59 7.15
N ILE A 274 -2.50 -2.70 6.88
CA ILE A 274 -2.12 -3.60 5.77
C ILE A 274 -2.10 -2.88 4.42
N GLY A 275 -3.02 -1.93 4.20
CA GLY A 275 -3.15 -1.15 2.96
C GLY A 275 -2.08 -0.07 2.76
N SER A 276 -1.09 0.08 3.64
CA SER A 276 0.07 0.93 3.36
C SER A 276 1.37 0.46 4.00
N TYR A 277 1.59 0.57 5.32
CA TYR A 277 2.85 0.04 5.90
C TYR A 277 2.99 -1.47 5.74
N GLY A 278 1.88 -2.20 5.63
CA GLY A 278 1.90 -3.62 5.28
C GLY A 278 2.27 -3.84 3.81
N ALA A 279 1.75 -3.02 2.91
CA ALA A 279 2.13 -3.04 1.49
C ALA A 279 3.64 -2.82 1.30
N ILE A 280 4.21 -1.78 1.92
CA ILE A 280 5.66 -1.49 1.86
C ILE A 280 6.48 -2.66 2.42
N LEU A 281 6.02 -3.28 3.51
CA LEU A 281 6.69 -4.46 4.07
C LEU A 281 6.70 -5.64 3.07
N LEU A 282 5.56 -5.94 2.46
CA LEU A 282 5.42 -7.06 1.51
C LEU A 282 6.23 -6.81 0.24
N GLU A 283 6.25 -5.57 -0.24
CA GLU A 283 7.03 -5.13 -1.39
C GLU A 283 8.53 -5.38 -1.16
N GLY A 284 9.09 -4.80 -0.10
CA GLY A 284 10.51 -4.97 0.19
C GLY A 284 10.90 -6.43 0.45
N LEU A 285 10.01 -7.24 1.04
CA LEU A 285 10.26 -8.67 1.20
C LEU A 285 10.30 -9.39 -0.14
N GLY A 286 9.36 -9.09 -1.04
CA GLY A 286 9.35 -9.65 -2.40
C GLY A 286 10.61 -9.29 -3.20
N GLU A 287 11.07 -8.04 -3.08
CA GLU A 287 12.33 -7.59 -3.66
C GLU A 287 13.53 -8.32 -3.07
N LEU A 288 13.63 -8.39 -1.74
CA LEU A 288 14.75 -9.03 -1.06
C LEU A 288 14.83 -10.53 -1.35
N PHE A 289 13.69 -11.22 -1.37
CA PHE A 289 13.62 -12.62 -1.78
C PHE A 289 14.11 -12.78 -3.22
N THR A 290 13.66 -11.93 -4.13
CA THR A 290 14.10 -11.95 -5.54
C THR A 290 15.61 -11.78 -5.65
N VAL A 291 16.19 -10.79 -4.96
CA VAL A 291 17.63 -10.51 -5.01
C VAL A 291 18.44 -11.70 -4.49
N LEU A 292 18.05 -12.32 -3.38
CA LEU A 292 18.81 -13.38 -2.71
C LEU A 292 18.49 -14.81 -3.16
N ASP A 293 17.43 -15.02 -3.93
CA ASP A 293 16.90 -16.33 -4.35
C ASP A 293 17.98 -17.27 -4.92
N GLY A 294 18.09 -18.50 -4.40
CA GLY A 294 19.03 -19.50 -4.90
C GLY A 294 20.53 -19.17 -4.76
N THR A 295 20.90 -18.11 -4.04
CA THR A 295 22.31 -17.73 -3.79
C THR A 295 22.83 -18.33 -2.48
N THR A 296 24.13 -18.18 -2.20
CA THR A 296 24.71 -18.57 -0.89
C THR A 296 24.08 -17.80 0.29
N TRP A 297 23.39 -16.69 0.03
CA TRP A 297 22.72 -15.85 1.02
C TRP A 297 21.19 -15.88 0.94
N GLU A 298 20.62 -16.88 0.25
CA GLU A 298 19.18 -17.11 0.26
C GLU A 298 18.64 -17.16 1.71
N ILE A 299 17.51 -16.50 1.94
CA ILE A 299 16.82 -16.50 3.23
C ILE A 299 16.12 -17.85 3.36
N THR A 300 16.53 -18.67 4.31
CA THR A 300 16.02 -20.06 4.44
C THR A 300 15.63 -20.43 5.86
N ASP A 301 16.17 -19.75 6.87
CA ASP A 301 15.93 -20.06 8.28
C ASP A 301 14.73 -19.29 8.87
N VAL A 302 13.67 -19.07 8.07
CA VAL A 302 12.42 -18.41 8.47
C VAL A 302 11.16 -19.17 8.03
N ASP A 303 10.02 -18.82 8.63
CA ASP A 303 8.71 -19.34 8.25
C ASP A 303 8.08 -18.45 7.17
N HIS A 304 8.43 -18.71 5.90
CA HIS A 304 7.92 -17.94 4.76
C HIS A 304 6.39 -18.01 4.62
N ASP A 305 5.78 -19.10 5.09
CA ASP A 305 4.33 -19.30 5.04
C ASP A 305 3.60 -18.15 5.77
N VAL A 306 4.19 -17.54 6.80
CA VAL A 306 3.61 -16.35 7.48
C VAL A 306 3.39 -15.19 6.53
N ILE A 307 4.31 -14.97 5.58
CA ILE A 307 4.23 -13.89 4.59
C ILE A 307 3.31 -14.30 3.44
N TYR A 308 3.41 -15.55 2.98
CA TYR A 308 2.57 -16.02 1.89
C TYR A 308 1.09 -16.12 2.29
N ASP A 309 0.78 -16.63 3.48
CA ASP A 309 -0.57 -16.67 4.04
C ASP A 309 -1.14 -15.26 4.21
N ALA A 310 -0.30 -14.25 4.53
CA ALA A 310 -0.75 -12.87 4.69
C ALA A 310 -1.37 -12.28 3.41
N VAL A 311 -0.98 -12.75 2.22
CA VAL A 311 -1.62 -12.32 0.98
C VAL A 311 -3.10 -12.75 0.95
N GLY A 312 -3.41 -14.00 1.30
CA GLY A 312 -4.79 -14.51 1.32
C GLY A 312 -5.60 -14.08 2.56
N ASP A 313 -4.94 -13.93 3.70
CA ASP A 313 -5.59 -13.70 5.00
C ASP A 313 -5.63 -12.23 5.43
N ALA A 314 -4.69 -11.40 4.99
CA ALA A 314 -4.58 -9.99 5.39
C ALA A 314 -4.81 -9.02 4.22
N VAL A 315 -4.35 -9.34 3.01
CA VAL A 315 -4.47 -8.46 1.83
C VAL A 315 -5.77 -8.70 1.08
N ALA A 316 -5.97 -9.91 0.55
CA ALA A 316 -7.10 -10.24 -0.32
C ALA A 316 -8.49 -9.90 0.26
N PRO A 317 -8.76 -10.01 1.58
CA PRO A 317 -10.07 -9.62 2.12
C PRO A 317 -10.39 -8.12 1.95
N PHE A 318 -9.37 -7.28 1.87
CA PHE A 318 -9.49 -5.82 1.72
C PHE A 318 -9.20 -5.32 0.30
N MET A 319 -8.97 -6.23 -0.66
CA MET A 319 -8.97 -5.90 -2.08
C MET A 319 -10.39 -6.08 -2.62
N TYR A 320 -10.85 -5.15 -3.46
CA TYR A 320 -12.14 -5.25 -4.13
C TYR A 320 -12.03 -4.73 -5.56
N ARG A 321 -12.02 -5.62 -6.56
CA ARG A 321 -11.90 -5.23 -7.98
C ARG A 321 -10.78 -4.22 -8.27
N GLY A 322 -9.58 -4.47 -7.74
CA GLY A 322 -8.40 -3.63 -7.99
C GLY A 322 -8.06 -2.64 -6.89
N LEU A 323 -9.04 -2.09 -6.16
CA LEU A 323 -8.79 -1.10 -5.11
C LEU A 323 -8.51 -1.74 -3.74
N MET A 324 -7.70 -1.04 -2.93
CA MET A 324 -7.43 -1.36 -1.52
C MET A 324 -8.33 -0.54 -0.59
N MET A 325 -9.18 -1.21 0.19
CA MET A 325 -10.17 -0.56 1.07
C MET A 325 -9.52 0.38 2.11
N ASP A 326 -10.04 1.60 2.21
CA ASP A 326 -9.52 2.67 3.07
C ASP A 326 -9.56 2.37 4.58
N ALA A 327 -10.36 1.39 5.00
CA ALA A 327 -10.45 0.94 6.38
C ALA A 327 -9.09 0.55 6.99
N VAL A 328 -8.13 0.14 6.16
CA VAL A 328 -6.83 -0.40 6.56
C VAL A 328 -5.64 0.43 6.06
N SER A 329 -5.88 1.69 5.69
CA SER A 329 -4.88 2.58 5.08
C SER A 329 -4.38 3.69 6.01
N GLY A 330 -4.87 3.74 7.25
CA GLY A 330 -4.46 4.72 8.26
C GLY A 330 -4.59 6.16 7.76
N ARG A 331 -3.54 6.97 7.93
CA ARG A 331 -3.54 8.38 7.46
C ARG A 331 -3.40 8.54 5.94
N SER A 332 -3.04 7.48 5.21
CA SER A 332 -2.82 7.54 3.76
C SER A 332 -4.08 7.88 2.97
N ILE A 333 -5.26 7.73 3.56
CA ILE A 333 -6.54 8.20 3.00
C ILE A 333 -6.56 9.71 2.72
N SER A 334 -5.62 10.46 3.29
CA SER A 334 -5.50 11.91 3.11
C SER A 334 -4.51 12.34 2.03
N ARG A 335 -3.92 11.39 1.28
CA ARG A 335 -2.92 11.64 0.23
C ARG A 335 -3.59 11.61 -1.14
N ALA A 336 -3.43 12.68 -1.90
CA ALA A 336 -4.08 12.84 -3.20
C ALA A 336 -3.52 11.90 -4.28
N ASP A 337 -2.24 11.59 -4.17
CA ASP A 337 -1.43 10.73 -5.04
C ASP A 337 -1.48 9.25 -4.62
N GLN A 338 -2.18 8.93 -3.53
CA GLN A 338 -2.40 7.56 -3.08
C GLN A 338 -3.90 7.40 -2.90
N THR A 339 -4.64 7.26 -3.99
CA THR A 339 -6.05 6.84 -3.91
C THR A 339 -6.13 5.36 -3.48
N ASP A 340 -7.33 4.87 -3.24
CA ASP A 340 -7.58 3.45 -2.99
C ASP A 340 -7.21 2.57 -4.20
N HIS A 341 -7.43 3.04 -5.43
CA HIS A 341 -6.93 2.39 -6.65
C HIS A 341 -5.41 2.36 -6.70
N VAL A 342 -4.72 3.50 -6.56
CA VAL A 342 -3.25 3.55 -6.60
C VAL A 342 -2.62 2.63 -5.53
N ARG A 343 -3.17 2.60 -4.31
CA ARG A 343 -2.74 1.63 -3.28
C ARG A 343 -2.97 0.19 -3.73
N GLY A 344 -4.13 -0.08 -4.31
CA GLY A 344 -4.50 -1.40 -4.82
C GLY A 344 -3.62 -1.86 -5.97
N HIS A 345 -3.22 -0.94 -6.87
CA HIS A 345 -2.27 -1.20 -7.94
C HIS A 345 -0.90 -1.58 -7.38
N GLY A 346 -0.33 -0.78 -6.47
CA GLY A 346 0.96 -1.10 -5.83
C GLY A 346 0.96 -2.45 -5.10
N ILE A 347 -0.15 -2.82 -4.46
CA ILE A 347 -0.31 -4.13 -3.82
C ILE A 347 -0.43 -5.26 -4.86
N THR A 348 -1.17 -5.03 -5.95
CA THR A 348 -1.30 -5.99 -7.06
C THR A 348 0.08 -6.27 -7.68
N ALA A 349 0.86 -5.23 -7.94
CA ALA A 349 2.24 -5.32 -8.41
C ALA A 349 3.13 -6.11 -7.43
N THR A 350 3.03 -5.82 -6.13
CA THR A 350 3.73 -6.56 -5.06
C THR A 350 3.37 -8.05 -5.06
N VAL A 351 2.09 -8.39 -5.20
CA VAL A 351 1.63 -9.79 -5.22
C VAL A 351 2.13 -10.52 -6.47
N LEU A 352 2.18 -9.86 -7.63
CA LEU A 352 2.80 -10.40 -8.84
C LEU A 352 4.30 -10.66 -8.65
N ARG A 353 5.03 -9.72 -8.03
CA ARG A 353 6.46 -9.90 -7.69
C ARG A 353 6.67 -11.10 -6.77
N LEU A 354 5.88 -11.23 -5.70
CA LEU A 354 5.93 -12.38 -4.81
C LEU A 354 5.65 -13.70 -5.54
N ALA A 355 4.74 -13.69 -6.54
CA ALA A 355 4.43 -14.87 -7.33
C ALA A 355 5.59 -15.38 -8.21
N ASN A 356 6.64 -14.59 -8.39
CA ASN A 356 7.83 -14.99 -9.14
C ASN A 356 8.80 -15.86 -8.32
N THR A 357 8.78 -15.73 -6.98
CA THR A 357 9.66 -16.48 -6.06
C THR A 357 8.92 -17.42 -5.13
N ALA A 358 7.61 -17.24 -4.93
CA ALA A 358 6.81 -18.09 -4.07
C ALA A 358 6.75 -19.55 -4.57
N PRO A 359 6.73 -20.55 -3.67
CA PRO A 359 6.49 -21.93 -4.05
C PRO A 359 5.01 -22.17 -4.38
N GLU A 360 4.72 -23.24 -5.11
CA GLU A 360 3.35 -23.76 -5.24
C GLU A 360 2.83 -24.29 -3.89
N PRO A 361 1.57 -24.03 -3.50
CA PRO A 361 0.49 -23.47 -4.34
C PRO A 361 0.39 -21.94 -4.38
N TYR A 362 1.19 -21.20 -3.60
CA TYR A 362 1.06 -19.75 -3.44
C TYR A 362 1.28 -18.97 -4.75
N ALA A 363 2.29 -19.34 -5.56
CA ALA A 363 2.54 -18.66 -6.83
C ALA A 363 1.31 -18.68 -7.77
N SER A 364 0.64 -19.82 -7.90
CA SER A 364 -0.58 -19.94 -8.72
C SER A 364 -1.74 -19.14 -8.14
N GLU A 365 -1.90 -19.12 -6.80
CA GLU A 365 -2.92 -18.31 -6.13
C GLU A 365 -2.70 -16.82 -6.34
N PHE A 366 -1.47 -16.33 -6.16
CA PHE A 366 -1.12 -14.92 -6.29
C PHE A 366 -1.35 -14.40 -7.72
N ARG A 367 -0.97 -15.18 -8.74
CA ARG A 367 -1.27 -14.84 -10.13
C ARG A 367 -2.76 -14.79 -10.41
N SER A 368 -3.54 -15.73 -9.83
CA SER A 368 -5.00 -15.76 -9.99
C SER A 368 -5.67 -14.54 -9.35
N LEU A 369 -5.26 -14.19 -8.13
CA LEU A 369 -5.73 -12.99 -7.41
C LEU A 369 -5.40 -11.72 -8.19
N ALA A 370 -4.13 -11.52 -8.55
CA ALA A 370 -3.70 -10.33 -9.29
C ALA A 370 -4.42 -10.20 -10.64
N LYS A 371 -4.61 -11.32 -11.37
CA LYS A 371 -5.39 -11.30 -12.62
C LYS A 371 -6.82 -10.83 -12.39
N GLY A 372 -7.47 -11.32 -11.34
CA GLY A 372 -8.82 -10.88 -10.96
C GLY A 372 -8.89 -9.41 -10.61
N TRP A 373 -7.93 -8.89 -9.86
CA TRP A 373 -7.88 -7.47 -9.50
C TRP A 373 -7.66 -6.58 -10.72
N ILE A 374 -6.77 -6.95 -11.64
CA ILE A 374 -6.49 -6.19 -12.87
C ILE A 374 -7.70 -6.22 -13.82
N GLU A 375 -8.31 -7.39 -14.04
CA GLU A 375 -9.41 -7.52 -15.00
C GLU A 375 -10.71 -6.85 -14.53
N ASN A 376 -10.92 -6.73 -13.22
CA ASN A 376 -12.16 -6.19 -12.66
C ASN A 376 -12.09 -4.70 -12.29
N ASP A 377 -10.91 -4.07 -12.38
CA ASP A 377 -10.78 -2.63 -12.19
C ASP A 377 -11.33 -1.87 -13.40
N THR A 378 -12.56 -1.40 -13.29
CA THR A 378 -13.26 -0.71 -14.37
C THR A 378 -13.30 0.81 -14.23
N TRP A 379 -12.68 1.37 -13.19
CA TRP A 379 -12.64 2.82 -12.95
C TRP A 379 -11.28 3.42 -13.29
N ASP A 380 -10.21 2.84 -12.76
CA ASP A 380 -8.84 3.28 -13.00
C ASP A 380 -8.00 2.05 -13.32
N SER A 381 -7.63 1.88 -14.58
CA SER A 381 -6.99 0.63 -15.02
C SER A 381 -5.61 0.51 -14.41
N PHE A 382 -5.27 -0.65 -13.83
CA PHE A 382 -3.89 -0.95 -13.41
C PHE A 382 -2.84 -0.63 -14.49
N LEU A 383 -3.16 -0.89 -15.77
CA LEU A 383 -2.24 -0.63 -16.88
C LEU A 383 -2.06 0.86 -17.24
N SER A 384 -2.89 1.78 -16.72
CA SER A 384 -2.78 3.21 -17.09
C SER A 384 -1.74 3.99 -16.30
N ASP A 385 -1.34 3.50 -15.12
CA ASP A 385 -0.31 4.11 -14.26
C ASP A 385 0.83 3.14 -13.90
N ALA A 386 0.81 1.90 -14.42
CA ALA A 386 1.88 0.93 -14.22
C ALA A 386 3.17 1.32 -14.98
N ASP A 387 4.29 1.20 -14.29
CA ASP A 387 5.62 1.36 -14.88
C ASP A 387 6.04 0.13 -15.70
N VAL A 388 7.20 0.21 -16.35
CA VAL A 388 7.72 -0.86 -17.22
C VAL A 388 7.81 -2.22 -16.51
N PRO A 389 8.42 -2.34 -15.31
CA PRO A 389 8.39 -3.58 -14.52
C PRO A 389 6.99 -4.12 -14.23
N ASP A 390 6.05 -3.25 -13.86
CA ASP A 390 4.70 -3.67 -13.47
C ASP A 390 3.89 -4.11 -14.69
N ILE A 391 4.04 -3.46 -15.85
CA ILE A 391 3.49 -3.92 -17.12
C ILE A 391 4.04 -5.29 -17.50
N ALA A 392 5.34 -5.54 -17.32
CA ALA A 392 5.94 -6.84 -17.63
C ALA A 392 5.37 -7.98 -16.77
N ASN A 393 5.19 -7.73 -15.48
CA ASN A 393 4.58 -8.72 -14.59
C ASN A 393 3.09 -8.93 -14.88
N ALA A 394 2.34 -7.86 -15.16
CA ALA A 394 0.91 -7.93 -15.42
C ALA A 394 0.59 -8.63 -16.76
N THR A 395 1.25 -8.24 -17.85
CA THR A 395 1.05 -8.84 -19.18
C THR A 395 1.36 -10.33 -19.19
N ALA A 396 2.41 -10.77 -18.47
CA ALA A 396 2.75 -12.18 -18.32
C ALA A 396 1.60 -13.03 -17.72
N VAL A 397 0.77 -12.43 -16.86
CA VAL A 397 -0.38 -13.09 -16.24
C VAL A 397 -1.66 -12.93 -17.07
N LEU A 398 -1.89 -11.76 -17.65
CA LEU A 398 -3.04 -11.47 -18.50
C LEU A 398 -3.04 -12.35 -19.77
N ASP A 399 -1.90 -12.46 -20.45
CA ASP A 399 -1.75 -13.23 -21.68
C ASP A 399 -1.78 -14.75 -21.47
N ASP A 400 -1.49 -15.23 -20.27
CA ASP A 400 -1.53 -16.65 -19.96
C ASP A 400 -2.98 -17.13 -19.74
N SER A 401 -3.56 -17.69 -20.80
CA SER A 401 -4.90 -18.30 -20.77
C SER A 401 -5.05 -19.51 -19.83
N THR A 402 -3.96 -20.04 -19.28
CA THR A 402 -4.02 -21.13 -18.28
C THR A 402 -4.25 -20.61 -16.87
N ILE A 403 -4.01 -19.30 -16.64
CA ILE A 403 -4.30 -18.62 -15.38
C ILE A 403 -5.73 -18.07 -15.44
N SER A 404 -6.56 -18.54 -14.52
CA SER A 404 -7.93 -18.02 -14.35
C SER A 404 -7.90 -16.86 -13.35
N ALA A 405 -8.59 -15.77 -13.67
CA ALA A 405 -8.85 -14.71 -12.72
C ALA A 405 -9.61 -15.26 -11.51
N ALA A 406 -9.23 -14.83 -10.31
CA ALA A 406 -9.97 -15.11 -9.10
C ALA A 406 -11.29 -14.33 -9.09
N ASP A 407 -12.36 -14.96 -8.62
CA ASP A 407 -13.63 -14.28 -8.34
C ASP A 407 -13.50 -13.46 -7.04
N GLU A 408 -14.35 -12.45 -6.88
CA GLU A 408 -14.50 -11.74 -5.60
C GLU A 408 -14.88 -12.72 -4.48
N PRO A 409 -14.22 -12.63 -3.30
CA PRO A 409 -14.45 -13.60 -2.24
C PRO A 409 -15.85 -13.48 -1.64
N VAL A 410 -16.42 -14.60 -1.21
CA VAL A 410 -17.66 -14.62 -0.40
C VAL A 410 -17.32 -15.09 1.01
N ARG A 411 -17.16 -14.12 1.93
CA ARG A 411 -16.66 -14.38 3.29
C ARG A 411 -17.08 -13.29 4.28
N HIS A 412 -16.91 -13.58 5.56
CA HIS A 412 -17.04 -12.61 6.64
C HIS A 412 -15.91 -12.80 7.65
N ASP A 413 -15.05 -11.80 7.78
CA ASP A 413 -13.87 -11.86 8.64
C ASP A 413 -13.93 -10.80 9.72
N VAL A 414 -13.59 -11.24 10.93
CA VAL A 414 -13.46 -10.40 12.10
C VAL A 414 -11.99 -10.33 12.47
N PHE A 415 -11.37 -9.21 12.16
CA PHE A 415 -9.98 -8.91 12.48
C PHE A 415 -9.92 -8.28 13.88
N HIS A 416 -10.07 -9.13 14.90
CA HIS A 416 -10.18 -8.73 16.29
C HIS A 416 -8.97 -7.93 16.78
N ASN A 417 -7.77 -8.29 16.32
CA ASN A 417 -6.55 -7.62 16.76
C ASN A 417 -6.37 -6.22 16.17
N MET A 418 -7.14 -5.85 15.14
CA MET A 418 -7.13 -4.50 14.55
C MET A 418 -8.50 -3.81 14.50
N ASP A 419 -9.51 -4.33 15.21
CA ASP A 419 -10.86 -3.77 15.28
C ASP A 419 -11.45 -3.44 13.89
N ARG A 420 -11.28 -4.38 12.96
CA ARG A 420 -11.87 -4.33 11.61
C ARG A 420 -12.75 -5.53 11.35
N VAL A 421 -13.74 -5.30 10.51
CA VAL A 421 -14.59 -6.34 9.95
C VAL A 421 -14.69 -6.08 8.46
N VAL A 422 -14.61 -7.14 7.67
CA VAL A 422 -14.95 -7.11 6.24
C VAL A 422 -15.98 -8.19 5.96
N HIS A 423 -16.87 -7.86 5.05
CA HIS A 423 -17.93 -8.72 4.60
C HIS A 423 -18.01 -8.64 3.08
N ASN A 424 -17.43 -9.62 2.41
CA ASN A 424 -17.39 -9.67 0.95
C ASN A 424 -18.53 -10.52 0.42
N ARG A 425 -19.13 -10.04 -0.67
CA ARG A 425 -20.05 -10.72 -1.57
C ARG A 425 -19.54 -10.56 -2.99
N SER A 426 -20.07 -11.36 -3.90
CA SER A 426 -19.64 -11.35 -5.30
C SER A 426 -19.83 -10.01 -6.01
N GLU A 427 -20.74 -9.16 -5.52
CA GLU A 427 -21.12 -7.88 -6.17
C GLU A 427 -20.98 -6.66 -5.25
N TRP A 428 -20.62 -6.87 -3.98
CA TRP A 428 -20.42 -5.78 -3.03
C TRP A 428 -19.57 -6.23 -1.84
N ALA A 429 -18.92 -5.28 -1.18
CA ALA A 429 -18.23 -5.52 0.08
C ALA A 429 -18.58 -4.44 1.10
N TYR A 430 -18.56 -4.80 2.37
CA TYR A 430 -18.88 -3.90 3.47
C TYR A 430 -17.83 -4.00 4.57
N THR A 431 -17.24 -2.87 4.94
CA THR A 431 -16.27 -2.80 6.05
C THR A 431 -16.80 -2.03 7.23
N ILE A 432 -16.31 -2.38 8.42
CA ILE A 432 -16.56 -1.63 9.65
C ILE A 432 -15.21 -1.26 10.28
N SER A 433 -14.99 0.04 10.43
CA SER A 433 -13.84 0.62 11.13
C SER A 433 -14.23 0.97 12.57
N MET A 434 -13.78 0.14 13.51
CA MET A 434 -14.00 0.32 14.95
C MET A 434 -12.71 0.75 15.66
N CYS A 435 -12.81 1.02 16.95
CA CYS A 435 -11.68 1.28 17.84
C CYS A 435 -11.99 0.80 19.26
N SER A 436 -10.95 0.48 20.03
CA SER A 436 -11.05 0.00 21.41
C SER A 436 -9.80 0.39 22.20
N GLU A 437 -9.67 -0.05 23.44
CA GLU A 437 -8.42 0.11 24.19
C GLU A 437 -7.21 -0.53 23.50
N ARG A 438 -7.40 -1.37 22.47
CA ARG A 438 -6.34 -1.99 21.66
C ARG A 438 -5.93 -1.12 20.48
N ILE A 439 -6.89 -0.44 19.85
CA ILE A 439 -6.74 0.19 18.53
C ILE A 439 -7.21 1.64 18.57
N ALA A 440 -6.41 2.53 18.00
CA ALA A 440 -6.70 3.96 17.99
C ALA A 440 -7.96 4.30 17.20
N ARG A 441 -8.57 5.44 17.54
CA ARG A 441 -9.72 6.01 16.83
C ARG A 441 -9.37 6.38 15.39
N TYR A 442 -8.16 6.88 15.19
CA TYR A 442 -7.57 7.32 13.93
C TYR A 442 -6.08 7.57 14.18
N GLU A 443 -5.31 7.75 13.11
CA GLU A 443 -3.97 8.33 13.17
C GLU A 443 -3.96 9.67 12.41
N ALA A 444 -3.43 10.71 13.06
CA ALA A 444 -3.07 11.97 12.41
C ALA A 444 -1.68 12.36 12.90
N ILE A 445 -0.68 12.05 12.09
CA ILE A 445 0.73 12.41 12.32
C ILE A 445 1.31 13.07 11.07
N ASN A 446 2.43 13.78 11.20
CA ASN A 446 3.14 14.41 10.07
C ASN A 446 2.26 15.37 9.25
N GLU A 447 1.34 16.08 9.92
CA GLU A 447 0.39 16.98 9.29
C GLU A 447 -0.59 16.30 8.29
N GLU A 448 -0.78 14.97 8.40
CA GLU A 448 -1.70 14.17 7.59
C GLU A 448 -2.98 13.80 8.37
N ASN A 449 -4.05 13.50 7.62
CA ASN A 449 -5.37 13.08 8.12
C ASN A 449 -5.99 14.04 9.16
N LEU A 450 -5.91 15.33 8.87
CA LEU A 450 -6.20 16.41 9.82
C LEU A 450 -7.68 16.55 10.24
N ARG A 451 -8.57 15.83 9.55
CA ARG A 451 -10.03 15.78 9.82
C ARG A 451 -10.55 14.36 10.04
N GLY A 452 -9.68 13.36 10.26
CA GLY A 452 -10.05 11.95 10.43
C GLY A 452 -10.72 11.58 11.76
N TRP A 453 -11.35 12.53 12.47
CA TRP A 453 -11.77 12.38 13.87
C TRP A 453 -12.64 11.15 14.17
N TYR A 454 -13.45 10.73 13.21
CA TYR A 454 -14.49 9.73 13.41
C TYR A 454 -14.32 8.50 12.51
N THR A 455 -13.18 8.32 11.83
CA THR A 455 -12.97 7.20 10.90
C THR A 455 -12.96 5.84 11.60
N GLY A 456 -12.57 5.75 12.87
CA GLY A 456 -12.70 4.54 13.69
C GLY A 456 -13.93 4.50 14.60
N ALA A 457 -14.90 5.42 14.45
CA ALA A 457 -16.06 5.53 15.34
C ALA A 457 -17.22 4.59 14.94
N GLY A 458 -16.89 3.38 14.48
CA GLY A 458 -17.83 2.47 13.85
C GLY A 458 -18.27 2.97 12.47
N MET A 459 -17.34 3.59 11.73
CA MET A 459 -17.58 4.01 10.36
C MET A 459 -17.78 2.78 9.49
N THR A 460 -18.72 2.86 8.56
CA THR A 460 -19.04 1.78 7.64
C THR A 460 -18.79 2.22 6.21
N GLN A 461 -18.20 1.34 5.39
CA GLN A 461 -17.94 1.64 3.98
C GLN A 461 -18.53 0.54 3.10
N LEU A 462 -19.20 0.94 2.03
CA LEU A 462 -19.86 0.05 1.06
C LEU A 462 -19.17 0.20 -0.30
N TYR A 463 -18.56 -0.88 -0.75
CA TYR A 463 -17.96 -1.04 -2.07
C TYR A 463 -18.93 -1.83 -2.95
N ASN A 464 -19.20 -1.34 -4.16
CA ASN A 464 -20.13 -1.94 -5.13
C ASN A 464 -19.64 -1.61 -6.55
N ASP A 465 -20.51 -1.57 -7.57
CA ASP A 465 -20.09 -1.30 -8.95
C ASP A 465 -19.59 0.15 -9.18
N ASP A 466 -19.87 1.08 -8.27
CA ASP A 466 -19.28 2.41 -8.27
C ASP A 466 -17.90 2.34 -7.58
N LEU A 467 -16.89 2.00 -8.38
CA LEU A 467 -15.50 1.90 -7.91
C LEU A 467 -14.85 3.28 -7.67
N GLY A 468 -15.40 4.36 -8.26
CA GLY A 468 -14.90 5.72 -8.07
C GLY A 468 -15.35 6.38 -6.76
N HIS A 469 -16.23 5.74 -6.00
CA HIS A 469 -16.90 6.32 -4.84
C HIS A 469 -15.94 6.99 -3.82
N TYR A 470 -14.90 6.27 -3.41
CA TYR A 470 -13.90 6.72 -2.43
C TYR A 470 -12.66 7.37 -3.09
N THR A 471 -12.48 7.17 -4.39
CA THR A 471 -11.36 7.68 -5.20
C THR A 471 -11.59 9.13 -5.67
N ASP A 472 -12.82 9.43 -6.11
CA ASP A 472 -13.16 10.66 -6.82
C ASP A 472 -13.35 11.85 -5.88
N GLY A 473 -12.26 12.27 -5.23
CA GLY A 473 -12.25 13.43 -4.34
C GLY A 473 -13.09 13.26 -3.07
N TYR A 474 -13.39 12.03 -2.66
CA TYR A 474 -14.21 11.73 -1.47
C TYR A 474 -13.65 12.39 -0.21
N TRP A 475 -12.43 12.02 0.20
CA TRP A 475 -11.84 12.46 1.46
C TRP A 475 -11.73 13.97 1.65
N PRO A 476 -11.34 14.78 0.64
CA PRO A 476 -11.31 16.23 0.80
C PRO A 476 -12.70 16.90 0.76
N THR A 477 -13.74 16.23 0.25
CA THR A 477 -15.07 16.84 0.07
C THR A 477 -16.16 16.30 0.98
N VAL A 478 -16.02 15.10 1.54
CA VAL A 478 -16.99 14.50 2.46
C VAL A 478 -17.13 15.34 3.74
N ASP A 479 -18.34 15.44 4.29
CA ASP A 479 -18.54 16.03 5.62
C ASP A 479 -17.91 15.13 6.70
N PRO A 480 -16.77 15.52 7.32
CA PRO A 480 -16.09 14.67 8.28
C PRO A 480 -16.91 14.47 9.57
N TYR A 481 -17.96 15.28 9.82
CA TYR A 481 -18.88 15.09 10.94
C TYR A 481 -19.94 14.02 10.69
N ARG A 482 -20.09 13.55 9.44
CA ARG A 482 -21.15 12.62 9.04
C ARG A 482 -20.57 11.46 8.23
N LEU A 483 -19.52 10.83 8.71
CA LEU A 483 -19.03 9.60 8.09
C LEU A 483 -20.09 8.48 8.26
N PRO A 484 -20.39 7.68 7.21
CA PRO A 484 -21.46 6.69 7.27
C PRO A 484 -21.30 5.71 8.43
N GLY A 485 -22.42 5.36 9.07
CA GLY A 485 -22.45 4.43 10.19
C GLY A 485 -22.07 5.04 11.54
N THR A 486 -21.41 6.20 11.61
CA THR A 486 -20.94 6.78 12.87
C THR A 486 -22.07 7.35 13.74
N THR A 487 -21.87 7.39 15.05
CA THR A 487 -22.75 8.10 16.00
C THR A 487 -21.94 9.17 16.73
N VAL A 488 -22.26 10.45 16.52
CA VAL A 488 -21.39 11.56 16.93
C VAL A 488 -22.12 12.65 17.71
N ASP A 489 -21.36 13.39 18.50
CA ASP A 489 -21.77 14.66 19.09
C ASP A 489 -21.48 15.78 18.08
N THR A 490 -22.48 16.61 17.76
CA THR A 490 -22.37 17.67 16.74
C THR A 490 -21.54 18.88 17.17
N ARG A 491 -20.69 18.75 18.20
CA ARG A 491 -19.74 19.79 18.58
C ARG A 491 -18.81 20.13 17.41
N GLU A 492 -18.38 21.38 17.37
CA GLU A 492 -17.30 21.80 16.49
C GLU A 492 -15.97 21.15 16.92
N ARG A 493 -15.21 20.65 15.95
CA ARG A 493 -13.88 20.06 16.12
C ARG A 493 -12.84 21.00 15.50
N SER A 494 -11.75 21.22 16.21
CA SER A 494 -10.56 21.82 15.63
C SER A 494 -9.86 20.83 14.72
N THR A 495 -9.25 21.34 13.63
CA THR A 495 -8.25 20.62 12.85
C THR A 495 -7.23 19.97 13.79
N LEU A 496 -6.87 18.73 13.50
CA LEU A 496 -5.82 18.03 14.24
C LEU A 496 -4.46 18.69 13.99
N ASP A 497 -3.54 18.54 14.91
CA ASP A 497 -2.19 19.12 14.80
C ASP A 497 -1.16 18.15 14.19
N GLY A 498 -1.59 16.96 13.76
CA GLY A 498 -0.69 15.97 13.17
C GLY A 498 0.29 15.35 14.18
N THR A 499 -0.11 15.12 15.43
CA THR A 499 0.74 14.47 16.45
C THR A 499 0.03 13.39 17.28
N HIS A 500 -1.15 12.91 16.85
CA HIS A 500 -2.07 12.15 17.71
C HIS A 500 -2.58 10.85 17.06
N HIS A 501 -2.74 9.82 17.90
CA HIS A 501 -3.51 8.60 17.61
C HIS A 501 -4.23 8.14 18.90
N PRO A 502 -5.35 8.79 19.26
CA PRO A 502 -5.99 8.55 20.56
C PRO A 502 -6.72 7.21 20.61
N ARG A 503 -6.64 6.51 21.74
CA ARG A 503 -7.44 5.31 22.01
C ARG A 503 -8.66 5.60 22.90
N PRO A 504 -9.81 4.96 22.66
CA PRO A 504 -10.91 4.94 23.61
C PRO A 504 -10.57 4.10 24.85
N SER A 505 -11.42 4.19 25.86
CA SER A 505 -11.33 3.36 27.07
C SER A 505 -12.16 2.08 27.01
N THR A 506 -12.89 1.88 25.90
CA THR A 506 -13.85 0.79 25.74
C THR A 506 -13.17 -0.52 25.36
N GLN A 507 -13.63 -1.62 25.95
CA GLN A 507 -13.06 -2.96 25.73
C GLN A 507 -13.96 -3.85 24.85
N TRP A 508 -15.28 -3.63 24.91
CA TRP A 508 -16.28 -4.47 24.24
C TRP A 508 -16.39 -4.12 22.76
N VAL A 509 -15.41 -4.58 21.98
CA VAL A 509 -15.30 -4.34 20.55
C VAL A 509 -14.78 -5.62 19.88
N GLY A 510 -15.42 -6.04 18.80
CA GLY A 510 -15.08 -7.24 18.06
C GLY A 510 -16.30 -7.91 17.46
N GLY A 511 -16.22 -9.21 17.22
CA GLY A 511 -17.28 -9.96 16.54
C GLY A 511 -17.06 -11.46 16.54
N ALA A 512 -17.93 -12.16 15.80
CA ALA A 512 -17.79 -13.59 15.51
C ALA A 512 -18.40 -13.91 14.14
N SER A 513 -17.81 -14.86 13.44
CA SER A 513 -18.29 -15.39 12.16
C SER A 513 -18.77 -16.83 12.28
N VAL A 514 -19.71 -17.20 11.41
CA VAL A 514 -20.12 -18.58 11.12
C VAL A 514 -20.30 -18.67 9.62
N ASP A 515 -19.48 -19.49 8.97
CA ASP A 515 -19.39 -19.57 7.50
C ASP A 515 -19.18 -18.17 6.90
N GLU A 516 -20.03 -17.73 5.98
CA GLU A 516 -19.96 -16.43 5.30
C GLU A 516 -20.74 -15.30 6.01
N PHE A 517 -21.26 -15.56 7.21
CA PHE A 517 -22.09 -14.64 7.99
C PHE A 517 -21.41 -14.27 9.31
N GLY A 518 -21.83 -13.17 9.92
CA GLY A 518 -21.39 -12.88 11.28
C GLY A 518 -21.95 -11.64 11.91
N ILE A 519 -21.47 -11.37 13.12
CA ILE A 519 -21.91 -10.27 13.97
C ILE A 519 -20.71 -9.49 14.47
N ALA A 520 -20.82 -8.17 14.45
CA ALA A 520 -19.87 -7.23 15.04
C ALA A 520 -20.54 -6.37 16.09
N GLY A 521 -19.77 -5.89 17.06
CA GLY A 521 -20.26 -5.03 18.13
C GLY A 521 -19.19 -4.06 18.60
N MET A 522 -19.62 -2.85 18.97
CA MET A 522 -18.77 -1.80 19.51
C MET A 522 -19.50 -1.05 20.62
N GLU A 523 -19.00 -1.17 21.85
CA GLU A 523 -19.24 -0.16 22.87
C GLU A 523 -18.33 1.04 22.57
N PHE A 524 -18.93 2.22 22.44
CA PHE A 524 -18.20 3.43 22.07
C PHE A 524 -18.35 4.53 23.14
N ASP A 525 -17.26 5.27 23.31
CA ASP A 525 -17.24 6.58 23.96
C ASP A 525 -16.75 7.62 22.96
N ALA A 526 -17.29 8.84 23.01
CA ALA A 526 -16.84 9.94 22.15
C ALA A 526 -15.63 10.62 22.77
N GLU A 527 -14.57 10.84 21.98
CA GLU A 527 -13.36 11.51 22.44
C GLU A 527 -13.67 12.92 22.98
N GLY A 528 -13.52 13.21 24.27
CA GLY A 528 -13.74 14.58 24.80
C GLY A 528 -15.21 15.05 24.80
N ALA A 529 -16.16 14.13 24.73
CA ALA A 529 -17.58 14.38 24.99
C ALA A 529 -18.12 13.29 25.93
N SER A 530 -19.28 13.52 26.56
CA SER A 530 -19.95 12.53 27.42
C SER A 530 -20.81 11.52 26.64
N LEU A 531 -20.84 11.64 25.30
CA LEU A 531 -21.55 10.70 24.44
C LEU A 531 -20.97 9.29 24.57
N THR A 532 -21.83 8.33 24.86
CA THR A 532 -21.53 6.89 24.90
C THR A 532 -22.68 6.10 24.29
N GLY A 533 -22.44 4.84 23.92
CA GLY A 533 -23.48 3.93 23.49
C GLY A 533 -22.95 2.58 23.00
N LYS A 534 -23.85 1.79 22.41
CA LYS A 534 -23.54 0.48 21.84
C LYS A 534 -24.04 0.40 20.41
N LYS A 535 -23.19 -0.10 19.52
CA LYS A 535 -23.47 -0.35 18.11
C LYS A 535 -23.28 -1.84 17.84
N SER A 536 -24.12 -2.42 17.00
CA SER A 536 -23.99 -3.81 16.57
C SER A 536 -24.42 -3.97 15.12
N TRP A 537 -23.76 -4.88 14.42
CA TRP A 537 -24.01 -5.16 13.01
C TRP A 537 -24.15 -6.66 12.81
N LEU A 538 -25.24 -7.12 12.20
CA LEU A 538 -25.43 -8.50 11.78
C LEU A 538 -25.34 -8.56 10.25
N HIS A 539 -24.40 -9.35 9.73
CA HIS A 539 -24.11 -9.47 8.31
C HIS A 539 -24.68 -10.78 7.76
N LEU A 540 -25.63 -10.66 6.83
CA LEU A 540 -26.34 -11.75 6.17
C LEU A 540 -25.88 -11.87 4.71
N ASP A 541 -26.59 -12.61 3.88
CA ASP A 541 -26.25 -12.80 2.47
C ASP A 541 -26.39 -11.50 1.65
N ASP A 542 -27.52 -10.82 1.80
CA ASP A 542 -27.88 -9.64 1.01
C ASP A 542 -28.12 -8.38 1.86
N THR A 543 -27.91 -8.47 3.17
CA THR A 543 -28.33 -7.44 4.13
C THR A 543 -27.35 -7.29 5.29
N VAL A 544 -27.05 -6.05 5.67
CA VAL A 544 -26.40 -5.73 6.95
C VAL A 544 -27.39 -5.03 7.88
N VAL A 545 -27.65 -5.60 9.05
CA VAL A 545 -28.54 -5.01 10.06
C VAL A 545 -27.72 -4.21 11.06
N ALA A 546 -27.84 -2.88 11.03
CA ALA A 546 -27.21 -1.99 12.00
C ALA A 546 -28.16 -1.64 13.16
N LEU A 547 -27.69 -1.79 14.41
CA LEU A 547 -28.45 -1.52 15.63
C LEU A 547 -27.69 -0.56 16.54
N GLY A 548 -28.42 0.37 17.15
CA GLY A 548 -27.92 1.30 18.17
C GLY A 548 -28.72 1.20 19.47
N ALA A 549 -28.05 1.16 20.62
CA ALA A 549 -28.68 1.08 21.93
C ALA A 549 -27.88 1.86 22.99
N ASP A 550 -28.54 2.19 24.11
CA ASP A 550 -27.95 2.91 25.25
C ASP A 550 -27.21 4.20 24.86
N ILE A 551 -27.63 4.86 23.77
CA ILE A 551 -27.02 6.11 23.29
C ILE A 551 -27.39 7.23 24.26
N THR A 552 -26.39 7.77 24.96
CA THR A 552 -26.60 8.81 25.98
C THR A 552 -25.51 9.87 25.90
N SER A 553 -25.90 11.13 26.11
CA SER A 553 -24.99 12.26 26.28
C SER A 553 -25.59 13.25 27.29
N SER A 554 -24.73 13.90 28.06
CA SER A 554 -25.08 14.91 29.07
C SER A 554 -24.66 16.33 28.67
N ASP A 555 -24.09 16.48 27.48
CA ASP A 555 -23.50 17.73 27.00
C ASP A 555 -24.51 18.77 26.48
N GLY A 556 -25.78 18.38 26.30
CA GLY A 556 -26.83 19.27 25.82
C GLY A 556 -26.73 19.66 24.33
N ARG A 557 -25.95 18.93 23.54
CA ARG A 557 -25.84 19.07 22.08
C ARG A 557 -26.61 17.96 21.36
N PRO A 558 -27.07 18.19 20.12
CA PRO A 558 -27.61 17.14 19.27
C PRO A 558 -26.62 15.98 19.09
N ILE A 559 -27.16 14.76 19.06
CA ILE A 559 -26.41 13.54 18.77
C ILE A 559 -26.99 12.97 17.48
N GLU A 560 -26.14 12.72 16.51
CA GLU A 560 -26.53 12.24 15.18
C GLU A 560 -25.97 10.82 14.97
N THR A 561 -26.71 9.98 14.23
CA THR A 561 -26.17 8.77 13.62
C THR A 561 -26.37 8.88 12.13
N THR A 562 -25.28 8.84 11.37
CA THR A 562 -25.33 8.94 9.91
C THR A 562 -25.67 7.57 9.34
N VAL A 563 -26.78 7.47 8.60
CA VAL A 563 -27.15 6.24 7.88
C VAL A 563 -26.30 6.09 6.63
N GLU A 564 -26.20 7.15 5.83
CA GLU A 564 -25.42 7.22 4.60
C GLU A 564 -24.92 8.65 4.40
N ASN A 565 -23.79 8.79 3.70
CA ASN A 565 -23.21 10.01 3.17
C ASN A 565 -22.41 9.64 1.91
N ARG A 566 -23.13 9.52 0.78
CA ARG A 566 -22.63 8.92 -0.44
C ARG A 566 -22.12 10.01 -1.39
N ASN A 567 -20.87 9.95 -1.85
CA ASN A 567 -20.39 10.72 -2.99
C ASN A 567 -21.17 10.31 -4.26
N LEU A 568 -21.79 11.29 -4.90
CA LEU A 568 -22.59 11.19 -6.12
C LEU A 568 -21.87 11.86 -7.30
N HIS A 569 -20.54 11.94 -7.22
CA HIS A 569 -19.66 12.52 -8.22
C HIS A 569 -20.02 13.99 -8.52
N THR A 570 -19.87 14.42 -9.78
CA THR A 570 -20.11 15.82 -10.19
C THR A 570 -21.48 16.03 -10.83
N ASP A 571 -22.18 14.95 -11.18
CA ASP A 571 -23.48 14.99 -11.85
C ASP A 571 -24.66 14.80 -10.88
N GLY A 572 -24.46 14.07 -9.78
CA GLY A 572 -25.46 13.90 -8.73
C GLY A 572 -26.81 13.41 -9.24
N SER A 573 -26.81 12.49 -10.21
CA SER A 573 -28.03 12.16 -10.96
C SER A 573 -28.86 11.03 -10.32
N GLU A 574 -28.32 10.36 -9.31
CA GLU A 574 -28.91 9.23 -8.61
C GLU A 574 -30.22 9.63 -7.93
N THR A 575 -31.28 8.86 -8.16
CA THR A 575 -32.58 9.14 -7.55
C THR A 575 -32.67 8.54 -6.15
N LEU A 576 -32.98 9.38 -5.16
CA LEU A 576 -33.39 8.93 -3.83
C LEU A 576 -34.91 8.74 -3.82
N THR A 577 -35.37 7.52 -3.55
CA THR A 577 -36.79 7.21 -3.32
C THR A 577 -37.03 6.90 -1.87
N VAL A 578 -38.03 7.53 -1.25
CA VAL A 578 -38.43 7.29 0.14
C VAL A 578 -39.92 7.00 0.18
N ASP A 579 -40.30 5.82 0.67
CA ASP A 579 -41.70 5.36 0.74
C ASP A 579 -42.50 5.65 -0.54
N ASP A 580 -42.03 5.10 -1.67
CA ASP A 580 -42.60 5.26 -3.02
C ASP A 580 -42.61 6.71 -3.57
N THR A 581 -41.89 7.64 -2.93
CA THR A 581 -41.79 9.03 -3.35
C THR A 581 -40.35 9.40 -3.71
N GLU A 582 -40.12 9.68 -5.00
CA GLU A 582 -38.87 10.25 -5.49
C GLU A 582 -38.62 11.63 -4.85
N LYS A 583 -37.38 11.84 -4.42
CA LYS A 583 -36.91 13.10 -3.85
C LYS A 583 -36.19 13.93 -4.92
N SER A 584 -36.00 15.21 -4.60
CA SER A 584 -35.38 16.15 -5.53
C SER A 584 -33.91 15.79 -5.75
N THR A 585 -33.49 15.72 -7.01
CA THR A 585 -32.08 15.67 -7.42
C THR A 585 -31.45 17.06 -7.55
N THR A 586 -32.22 18.14 -7.30
CA THR A 586 -31.66 19.50 -7.29
C THR A 586 -30.68 19.65 -6.11
N PRO A 587 -29.46 20.18 -6.34
CA PRO A 587 -28.54 20.51 -5.25
C PRO A 587 -29.16 21.44 -4.20
N ASP A 588 -28.63 21.38 -2.97
CA ASP A 588 -29.13 22.06 -1.77
C ASP A 588 -30.53 21.61 -1.30
N TRP A 589 -31.05 20.50 -1.82
CA TRP A 589 -32.27 19.91 -1.28
C TRP A 589 -32.05 19.40 0.14
N SER A 590 -33.00 19.68 1.03
CA SER A 590 -33.04 19.06 2.36
C SER A 590 -34.49 18.86 2.80
N GLU A 591 -34.74 17.78 3.53
CA GLU A 591 -36.07 17.43 4.02
C GLU A 591 -35.98 16.63 5.33
N THR A 592 -36.82 17.01 6.30
CA THR A 592 -37.10 16.17 7.48
C THR A 592 -38.22 15.18 7.10
N LEU A 593 -37.85 13.91 6.97
CA LEU A 593 -38.72 12.81 6.57
C LEU A 593 -39.22 12.08 7.82
N THR A 594 -40.53 11.98 8.03
CA THR A 594 -41.12 11.35 9.22
C THR A 594 -41.74 10.00 8.91
N ASP A 595 -41.73 9.09 9.89
CA ASP A 595 -42.33 7.75 9.79
C ASP A 595 -41.79 6.90 8.63
N VAL A 596 -40.51 7.08 8.29
CA VAL A 596 -39.89 6.48 7.10
C VAL A 596 -39.82 4.97 7.23
N SER A 597 -40.40 4.22 6.30
CA SER A 597 -40.33 2.75 6.35
C SER A 597 -39.13 2.22 5.56
N TRP A 598 -38.87 2.80 4.38
CA TRP A 598 -37.69 2.47 3.59
C TRP A 598 -37.21 3.65 2.73
N ALA A 599 -35.93 3.60 2.37
CA ALA A 599 -35.33 4.46 1.35
C ALA A 599 -34.53 3.61 0.35
N HIS A 600 -34.36 4.09 -0.88
CA HIS A 600 -33.51 3.49 -1.90
C HIS A 600 -32.78 4.60 -2.63
N LEU A 601 -31.47 4.45 -2.78
CA LEU A 601 -30.64 5.31 -3.61
C LEU A 601 -30.16 4.49 -4.80
N ASP A 602 -30.50 4.96 -6.00
CA ASP A 602 -30.12 4.29 -7.24
C ASP A 602 -28.60 4.09 -7.33
N GLY A 603 -28.17 2.91 -7.81
CA GLY A 603 -26.74 2.55 -7.89
C GLY A 603 -26.09 2.20 -6.54
N VAL A 604 -26.76 2.41 -5.42
CA VAL A 604 -26.19 2.18 -4.08
C VAL A 604 -26.86 1.03 -3.35
N GLY A 605 -28.14 1.15 -3.04
CA GLY A 605 -28.85 0.14 -2.27
C GLY A 605 -30.07 0.65 -1.51
N GLY A 606 -30.73 -0.28 -0.81
CA GLY A 606 -31.93 -0.03 -0.02
C GLY A 606 -31.65 0.03 1.49
N TYR A 607 -32.38 0.90 2.18
CA TYR A 607 -32.35 1.07 3.63
C TYR A 607 -33.73 0.76 4.21
N LEU A 608 -33.80 -0.20 5.12
CA LEU A 608 -35.04 -0.57 5.80
C LEU A 608 -35.05 -0.04 7.23
N PHE A 609 -36.16 0.58 7.65
CA PHE A 609 -36.29 1.17 8.98
C PHE A 609 -37.50 0.60 9.73
N PRO A 610 -37.36 -0.54 10.45
CA PRO A 610 -38.47 -1.20 11.13
C PRO A 610 -39.16 -0.37 12.22
N ASN A 611 -38.46 0.63 12.78
CA ASN A 611 -38.97 1.51 13.83
C ASN A 611 -39.55 2.83 13.30
N GLN A 612 -39.61 3.02 11.98
CA GLN A 612 -40.18 4.20 11.32
C GLN A 612 -39.66 5.53 11.88
N PRO A 613 -38.34 5.79 11.81
CA PRO A 613 -37.73 6.96 12.40
C PRO A 613 -38.10 8.24 11.64
N THR A 614 -37.76 9.36 12.26
CA THR A 614 -37.56 10.63 11.54
C THR A 614 -36.12 10.66 11.01
N LEU A 615 -35.95 10.91 9.72
CA LEU A 615 -34.66 11.09 9.06
C LEU A 615 -34.49 12.54 8.61
N GLU A 616 -33.28 13.07 8.74
CA GLU A 616 -32.86 14.27 8.04
C GLU A 616 -32.14 13.84 6.76
N ALA A 617 -32.68 14.21 5.60
CA ALA A 617 -32.08 13.92 4.31
C ALA A 617 -31.63 15.22 3.65
N LYS A 618 -30.48 15.18 2.99
CA LYS A 618 -29.90 16.33 2.30
C LYS A 618 -29.17 15.86 1.05
N ARG A 619 -29.26 16.67 -0.01
CA ARG A 619 -28.42 16.63 -1.19
C ARG A 619 -27.70 17.96 -1.32
N GLU A 620 -26.38 17.98 -1.43
CA GLU A 620 -25.62 19.23 -1.54
C GLU A 620 -24.30 19.07 -2.30
N GLU A 621 -23.87 20.16 -2.94
CA GLU A 621 -22.50 20.30 -3.42
C GLU A 621 -21.58 20.59 -2.22
N ARG A 622 -20.51 19.81 -2.09
CA ARG A 622 -19.46 20.03 -1.09
C ARG A 622 -18.15 20.33 -1.78
N THR A 623 -17.50 21.42 -1.35
CA THR A 623 -16.19 21.84 -1.84
C THR A 623 -15.14 21.71 -0.76
N GLY A 624 -13.97 21.17 -1.11
CA GLY A 624 -12.79 21.12 -0.25
C GLY A 624 -11.51 20.91 -1.07
N SER A 625 -10.38 20.77 -0.39
CA SER A 625 -9.09 20.50 -1.02
C SER A 625 -8.29 19.48 -0.22
N TRP A 626 -7.39 18.75 -0.87
CA TRP A 626 -6.52 17.80 -0.17
C TRP A 626 -5.64 18.50 0.88
N GLN A 627 -5.20 19.74 0.60
CA GLN A 627 -4.46 20.56 1.56
C GLN A 627 -5.17 20.74 2.91
N GLU A 628 -6.50 20.72 2.93
CA GLU A 628 -7.29 20.89 4.17
C GLU A 628 -7.24 19.68 5.10
N ILE A 629 -6.94 18.50 4.56
CA ILE A 629 -6.84 17.24 5.30
C ILE A 629 -5.41 16.71 5.37
N ASN A 630 -4.49 17.26 4.58
CA ASN A 630 -3.07 16.92 4.56
C ASN A 630 -2.27 18.16 4.15
N ALA A 631 -1.41 18.70 5.02
CA ALA A 631 -0.75 19.99 4.76
C ALA A 631 0.12 20.00 3.49
N GLY A 632 0.70 18.85 3.14
CA GLY A 632 1.49 18.67 1.92
C GLY A 632 0.66 18.42 0.65
N GLY A 633 -0.65 18.25 0.78
CA GLY A 633 -1.54 17.97 -0.34
C GLY A 633 -1.80 19.18 -1.24
N PRO A 634 -2.31 18.96 -2.47
CA PRO A 634 -2.64 20.03 -3.40
C PRO A 634 -3.76 20.94 -2.85
N SER A 635 -3.64 22.22 -3.14
CA SER A 635 -4.60 23.26 -2.72
C SER A 635 -5.75 23.49 -3.71
N GLU A 636 -5.76 22.74 -4.81
CA GLU A 636 -6.85 22.78 -5.79
C GLU A 636 -8.18 22.39 -5.12
N SER A 637 -9.21 23.18 -5.41
CA SER A 637 -10.56 22.95 -4.89
C SER A 637 -11.29 21.93 -5.74
N LEU A 638 -11.79 20.88 -5.08
CA LEU A 638 -12.65 19.85 -5.66
C LEU A 638 -14.08 20.06 -5.15
N THR A 639 -15.07 19.85 -6.00
CA THR A 639 -16.49 19.90 -5.63
C THR A 639 -17.19 18.62 -6.06
N ARG A 640 -17.94 18.00 -5.14
CA ARG A 640 -18.71 16.77 -5.38
C ARG A 640 -20.11 16.91 -4.78
N GLU A 641 -21.09 16.25 -5.38
CA GLU A 641 -22.44 16.11 -4.84
C GLU A 641 -22.51 14.94 -3.85
N TYR A 642 -23.32 15.11 -2.81
CA TYR A 642 -23.59 14.11 -1.76
C TYR A 642 -25.07 14.06 -1.43
#